data_AF-A0A2T0A8F6-F1
#
_entry.id   AF-A0A2T0A8F6-F1
#
_cell.length_a   1.000
_cell.length_b   1.000
_cell.length_c   1.000
_cell.angle_alpha   90.00
_cell.angle_beta   90.00
_cell.angle_gamma   90.00
#
_symmetry.space_group_name_H-M   'P 1'
#
loop_
_entity.id
_entity.type
_entity.pdbx_description
1 polymer ?
#
loop_
_entity_poly.entity_id
_entity_poly.type
_entity_poly.pdbx_seq_one_letter_code
_entity_poly.pdbx_strand_id
1 'polypeptide(L)'
;MGLLSCFAPLLPARSSAASICSDATLIDKSAFAHVEKCDVEAAHHAVQKEDGTGARLAALRREMHEASVDAYVVPSADAHGSEWVGACDERRAFISNFTGSAGTAIVTATEAHLFTDSRYFVQARKQLDSNWTLEKVGSAGVKNWNEWLLDLPKDSKIGIDAAVLDYGSGKALSQSVKNRGLEFVFPAENLVDKIWHDRPARTHEPIHVHPLKFTGKSATDKIADLRSYLSSNFTTADDSPSPSYLITSLTAIAWLLNLRGGDIAHNPVFYAYFLVETETVKLWVQEESLSDEVRSAIAEFGGEIRDYENALDELAETKGLVVTDSKSSWAIVERLGEVNVKIVKSPVETAQAVKNEVEIQGFRNAYLRDGAAWARWQAWLEEQLERGKEVTEWDAGEKLTSFREGGQYFAGLAYENISAAGENAALPHYEPSPYRPTLISRDSPYLNDSGAQYLDGTIDTTRTMHFGKPTREQKRAFTRVLQGHIAVDSLIFPEGTTGDAIDALARAPGHGTGHGLGEYLSVHESQVGIAHSAAYFGTPFQPGHTMSNEPGYYEERSYGIRIESVLIVKEVKTRRDFGDRRWLGFERVTMVPIQTKMVDYSLLTPHEKRWLRDHNRLCAEKLLQLVKHDKRAVRWLKRQ
;
A
#
# COMPACT_ATOMS: atom_id res chain seq x y z
N MET A 1 -11.46 -58.79 -12.41
CA MET A 1 -10.85 -60.11 -12.14
C MET A 1 -9.45 -59.85 -11.60
N GLY A 2 -8.96 -60.25 -10.43
CA GLY A 2 -9.38 -60.96 -9.22
C GLY A 2 -8.20 -60.77 -8.22
N LEU A 3 -8.41 -60.35 -6.98
CA LEU A 3 -8.58 -61.13 -5.74
C LEU A 3 -7.57 -62.28 -5.49
N LEU A 4 -6.74 -62.11 -4.44
CA LEU A 4 -6.30 -63.08 -3.38
C LEU A 4 -5.05 -62.47 -2.68
N SER A 5 -5.09 -61.90 -1.46
CA SER A 5 -5.22 -62.47 -0.10
C SER A 5 -4.10 -63.45 0.31
N CYS A 6 -3.32 -63.12 1.36
CA CYS A 6 -3.21 -63.88 2.63
C CYS A 6 -2.18 -63.32 3.65
N PHE A 7 -2.71 -62.83 4.79
CA PHE A 7 -2.33 -62.96 6.22
C PHE A 7 -0.88 -62.98 6.79
N ALA A 8 -0.62 -61.96 7.65
CA ALA A 8 -0.10 -61.97 9.06
C ALA A 8 1.37 -62.38 9.39
N PRO A 9 2.01 -61.92 10.51
CA PRO A 9 1.43 -61.38 11.76
C PRO A 9 2.04 -60.09 12.35
N LEU A 10 1.27 -59.52 13.28
CA LEU A 10 1.58 -58.40 14.18
C LEU A 10 2.64 -58.78 15.24
N LEU A 11 3.69 -57.97 15.37
CA LEU A 11 4.54 -57.83 16.57
C LEU A 11 4.87 -56.35 16.81
N PRO A 12 5.03 -55.90 18.07
CA PRO A 12 5.01 -54.49 18.43
C PRO A 12 6.40 -53.86 18.27
N ALA A 13 6.61 -53.12 17.18
CA ALA A 13 7.78 -52.25 17.07
C ALA A 13 7.50 -50.93 17.81
N ARG A 14 8.10 -50.78 19.00
CA ARG A 14 8.27 -49.48 19.66
C ARG A 14 8.99 -48.54 18.70
N SER A 15 8.27 -47.58 18.14
CA SER A 15 8.86 -46.44 17.44
C SER A 15 9.54 -45.54 18.47
N SER A 16 10.87 -45.56 18.50
CA SER A 16 11.67 -44.49 19.10
C SER A 16 11.69 -43.30 18.15
N ALA A 17 10.56 -42.61 18.03
CA ALA A 17 10.52 -41.29 17.42
C ALA A 17 11.09 -40.29 18.43
N ALA A 18 12.41 -40.16 18.44
CA ALA A 18 13.05 -38.94 18.92
C ALA A 18 12.52 -37.81 18.04
N SER A 19 11.55 -37.07 18.56
CA SER A 19 11.01 -35.85 17.94
C SER A 19 12.17 -34.90 17.69
N ILE A 20 12.48 -34.70 16.41
CA ILE A 20 13.26 -33.57 15.92
C ILE A 20 12.41 -32.34 16.22
N CYS A 21 12.67 -31.69 17.34
CA CYS A 21 12.15 -30.38 17.67
C CYS A 21 12.77 -29.38 16.68
N SER A 22 11.96 -28.74 15.84
CA SER A 22 12.42 -27.61 15.04
C SER A 22 12.06 -26.30 15.76
N ASP A 23 13.08 -25.48 16.06
CA ASP A 23 12.95 -24.10 16.53
C ASP A 23 12.54 -23.14 15.38
N ALA A 24 11.91 -23.68 14.32
CA ALA A 24 11.64 -22.99 13.06
C ALA A 24 10.28 -22.28 13.05
N THR A 25 9.45 -22.44 14.09
CA THR A 25 8.16 -21.76 14.22
C THR A 25 8.12 -20.98 15.52
N LEU A 26 7.57 -19.76 15.49
CA LEU A 26 7.35 -18.90 16.67
C LEU A 26 6.24 -19.45 17.61
N ILE A 27 5.92 -20.73 17.53
CA ILE A 27 4.93 -21.35 18.39
C ILE A 27 5.66 -21.84 19.64
N ASP A 28 5.49 -21.12 20.75
CA ASP A 28 5.91 -21.61 22.06
C ASP A 28 5.10 -22.86 22.43
N LYS A 29 5.76 -23.87 23.01
CA LYS A 29 5.14 -25.14 23.45
C LYS A 29 4.14 -24.94 24.59
N SER A 30 4.08 -23.74 25.19
CA SER A 30 3.11 -23.37 26.22
C SER A 30 1.71 -23.04 25.68
N ALA A 31 1.55 -22.87 24.35
CA ALA A 31 0.29 -22.44 23.74
C ALA A 31 -0.88 -23.47 23.81
N PHE A 32 -0.68 -24.64 24.44
CA PHE A 32 -1.74 -25.65 24.62
C PHE A 32 -2.02 -26.03 26.09
N ALA A 33 -1.51 -25.28 27.06
CA ALA A 33 -1.78 -25.57 28.47
C ALA A 33 -1.96 -24.29 29.30
N HIS A 34 -3.13 -23.65 29.18
CA HIS A 34 -3.87 -23.06 30.30
C HIS A 34 -5.16 -22.41 29.78
N VAL A 35 -6.26 -23.17 29.83
CA VAL A 35 -7.59 -22.57 30.00
C VAL A 35 -7.91 -22.72 31.48
N GLU A 36 -7.42 -21.77 32.29
CA GLU A 36 -7.99 -21.53 33.61
C GLU A 36 -8.74 -20.20 33.57
N LYS A 37 -9.99 -20.25 34.05
CA LYS A 37 -10.88 -19.11 34.20
C LYS A 37 -10.20 -18.06 35.08
N CYS A 38 -9.77 -16.96 34.49
CA CYS A 38 -9.63 -15.71 35.23
C CYS A 38 -10.94 -14.95 35.09
N ASP A 39 -11.75 -14.99 36.15
CA ASP A 39 -12.68 -13.90 36.44
C ASP A 39 -11.83 -12.66 36.69
N VAL A 40 -11.82 -11.75 35.73
CA VAL A 40 -11.23 -10.42 35.90
C VAL A 40 -12.38 -9.43 35.93
N GLU A 41 -12.86 -9.13 37.15
CA GLU A 41 -13.48 -7.84 37.42
C GLU A 41 -12.38 -6.77 37.28
N ALA A 42 -12.10 -6.37 36.05
CA ALA A 42 -11.37 -5.14 35.79
C ALA A 42 -12.34 -3.99 36.02
N ALA A 43 -12.14 -3.26 37.11
CA ALA A 43 -12.74 -1.96 37.32
C ALA A 43 -12.31 -1.02 36.17
N HIS A 44 -13.12 -0.99 35.11
CA HIS A 44 -13.02 0.00 34.06
C HIS A 44 -13.29 1.38 34.66
N HIS A 45 -12.24 2.11 35.00
CA HIS A 45 -12.33 3.56 34.96
C HIS A 45 -12.48 3.93 33.48
N ALA A 46 -13.74 3.97 33.02
CA ALA A 46 -14.10 4.61 31.78
C ALA A 46 -13.71 6.08 31.92
N VAL A 47 -12.54 6.44 31.40
CA VAL A 47 -12.28 7.82 31.01
C VAL A 47 -13.35 8.11 29.97
N GLN A 48 -14.40 8.85 30.35
CA GLN A 48 -15.36 9.37 29.40
C GLN A 48 -14.56 10.16 28.37
N LYS A 49 -14.41 9.62 27.18
CA LYS A 49 -13.88 10.37 26.06
C LYS A 49 -14.89 11.47 25.76
N GLU A 50 -14.42 12.70 25.62
CA GLU A 50 -15.27 13.82 25.23
C GLU A 50 -16.04 13.46 23.95
N ASP A 51 -17.32 13.79 23.93
CA ASP A 51 -18.19 13.61 22.77
C ASP A 51 -17.73 14.54 21.64
N GLY A 52 -16.95 13.98 20.72
CA GLY A 52 -16.41 14.71 19.58
C GLY A 52 -17.30 14.62 18.35
N THR A 53 -18.07 13.55 18.18
CA THR A 53 -18.78 13.21 16.94
C THR A 53 -20.31 13.20 17.05
N GLY A 54 -20.89 13.33 18.25
CA GLY A 54 -22.33 13.19 18.49
C GLY A 54 -23.19 14.15 17.66
N ALA A 55 -22.79 15.41 17.54
CA ALA A 55 -23.49 16.39 16.70
C ALA A 55 -23.44 16.03 15.20
N ARG A 56 -22.28 15.55 14.70
CA ARG A 56 -22.10 15.10 13.31
C ARG A 56 -22.94 13.86 13.02
N LEU A 57 -22.94 12.87 13.91
CA LEU A 57 -23.77 11.67 13.81
C LEU A 57 -25.27 12.00 13.83
N ALA A 58 -25.69 12.91 14.71
CA ALA A 58 -27.09 13.35 14.75
C ALA A 58 -27.51 14.08 13.47
N ALA A 59 -26.62 14.85 12.86
CA ALA A 59 -26.86 15.49 11.56
C ALA A 59 -26.96 14.45 10.44
N LEU A 60 -25.99 13.54 10.34
CA LEU A 60 -25.99 12.48 9.33
C LEU A 60 -27.26 11.61 9.41
N ARG A 61 -27.72 11.27 10.62
CA ARG A 61 -28.95 10.49 10.81
C ARG A 61 -30.21 11.21 10.33
N ARG A 62 -30.24 12.54 10.36
CA ARG A 62 -31.35 13.32 9.74
C ARG A 62 -31.31 13.20 8.23
N GLU A 63 -30.13 13.36 7.63
CA GLU A 63 -29.93 13.17 6.18
C GLU A 63 -30.28 11.75 5.73
N MET A 64 -29.91 10.74 6.53
CA MET A 64 -30.27 9.34 6.29
C MET A 64 -31.79 9.13 6.30
N HIS A 65 -32.49 9.72 7.27
CA HIS A 65 -33.94 9.65 7.35
C HIS A 65 -34.61 10.31 6.13
N GLU A 66 -34.12 11.48 5.71
CA GLU A 66 -34.61 12.16 4.48
C GLU A 66 -34.36 11.32 3.22
N ALA A 67 -33.20 10.67 3.13
CA ALA A 67 -32.85 9.77 2.03
C ALA A 67 -33.50 8.37 2.12
N SER A 68 -34.28 8.09 3.19
CA SER A 68 -34.91 6.79 3.46
C SER A 68 -33.90 5.62 3.48
N VAL A 69 -32.77 5.80 4.16
CA VAL A 69 -31.75 4.76 4.36
C VAL A 69 -31.60 4.40 5.84
N ASP A 70 -31.46 3.10 6.14
CA ASP A 70 -31.37 2.56 7.50
C ASP A 70 -29.92 2.45 8.01
N ALA A 71 -28.98 2.23 7.08
CA ALA A 71 -27.55 2.22 7.33
C ALA A 71 -26.84 3.02 6.22
N TYR A 72 -25.82 3.81 6.59
CA TYR A 72 -25.02 4.57 5.64
C TYR A 72 -23.54 4.19 5.74
N VAL A 73 -22.96 3.83 4.60
CA VAL A 73 -21.58 3.35 4.47
C VAL A 73 -20.68 4.48 4.00
N VAL A 74 -19.61 4.73 4.75
CA VAL A 74 -18.60 5.77 4.47
C VAL A 74 -17.21 5.11 4.42
N PRO A 75 -16.78 4.63 3.24
CA PRO A 75 -15.42 4.11 3.06
C PRO A 75 -14.38 5.24 3.08
N SER A 76 -13.09 4.90 3.18
CA SER A 76 -12.03 5.79 2.65
C SER A 76 -11.78 5.47 1.19
N ALA A 77 -12.46 6.21 0.33
CA ALA A 77 -12.30 6.17 -1.10
C ALA A 77 -12.73 7.52 -1.69
N ASP A 78 -12.20 7.84 -2.85
CA ASP A 78 -12.65 8.94 -3.71
C ASP A 78 -13.29 8.37 -4.99
N ALA A 79 -13.62 9.25 -5.94
CA ALA A 79 -14.23 8.87 -7.21
C ALA A 79 -13.29 8.11 -8.17
N HIS A 80 -12.02 7.92 -7.78
CA HIS A 80 -10.96 7.33 -8.60
C HIS A 80 -10.36 6.06 -7.98
N GLY A 81 -10.87 5.64 -6.81
CA GLY A 81 -10.36 4.47 -6.08
C GLY A 81 -8.95 4.68 -5.53
N SER A 82 -8.59 5.91 -5.18
CA SER A 82 -7.29 6.24 -4.59
C SER A 82 -7.14 5.63 -3.19
N GLU A 83 -5.93 5.19 -2.83
CA GLU A 83 -5.64 4.70 -1.48
C GLU A 83 -5.60 5.83 -0.45
N TRP A 84 -4.85 6.88 -0.76
CA TRP A 84 -4.93 8.16 -0.06
C TRP A 84 -5.85 9.07 -0.85
N VAL A 85 -6.74 9.76 -0.13
CA VAL A 85 -7.73 10.66 -0.72
C VAL A 85 -7.32 12.10 -0.46
N GLY A 86 -7.76 13.04 -1.31
CA GLY A 86 -7.61 14.46 -1.02
C GLY A 86 -8.42 14.88 0.21
N ALA A 87 -8.06 16.02 0.82
CA ALA A 87 -8.72 16.52 2.03
C ALA A 87 -10.24 16.67 1.90
N CYS A 88 -10.74 16.99 0.70
CA CYS A 88 -12.17 17.08 0.41
C CYS A 88 -12.90 15.73 0.41
N ASP A 89 -12.19 14.61 0.34
CA ASP A 89 -12.75 13.25 0.29
C ASP A 89 -12.51 12.46 1.59
N GLU A 90 -11.91 13.08 2.62
CA GLU A 90 -11.68 12.50 3.95
C GLU A 90 -12.97 12.35 4.80
N ARG A 91 -14.09 12.01 4.16
CA ARG A 91 -15.43 11.92 4.78
C ARG A 91 -15.48 11.00 5.98
N ARG A 92 -14.77 9.86 5.92
CA ARG A 92 -14.68 8.94 7.06
C ARG A 92 -13.94 9.57 8.25
N ALA A 93 -12.84 10.27 8.01
CA ALA A 93 -12.12 10.98 9.06
C ALA A 93 -13.01 12.10 9.64
N PHE A 94 -13.72 12.84 8.80
CA PHE A 94 -14.68 13.83 9.24
C PHE A 94 -15.82 13.23 10.07
N ILE A 95 -16.42 12.09 9.72
CA ILE A 95 -17.55 11.58 10.51
C ILE A 95 -17.10 10.92 11.83
N SER A 96 -15.89 10.32 11.86
CA SER A 96 -15.44 9.43 12.96
C SER A 96 -14.25 9.93 13.79
N ASN A 97 -13.56 10.99 13.36
CA ASN A 97 -12.22 11.40 13.82
C ASN A 97 -11.08 10.39 13.55
N PHE A 98 -11.35 9.25 12.91
CA PHE A 98 -10.32 8.26 12.60
C PHE A 98 -9.59 8.58 11.29
N THR A 99 -8.28 8.80 11.39
CA THR A 99 -7.43 9.28 10.29
C THR A 99 -6.56 8.22 9.63
N GLY A 100 -6.64 6.95 10.03
CA GLY A 100 -5.81 5.89 9.42
C GLY A 100 -6.17 5.67 7.95
N SER A 101 -5.22 5.26 7.11
CA SER A 101 -5.48 5.20 5.65
C SER A 101 -6.56 4.18 5.25
N ALA A 102 -6.79 3.13 6.05
CA ALA A 102 -7.76 2.08 5.75
C ALA A 102 -8.86 1.96 6.80
N GLY A 103 -10.11 1.94 6.35
CA GLY A 103 -11.26 1.61 7.17
C GLY A 103 -12.57 2.09 6.57
N THR A 104 -13.67 1.52 7.07
CA THR A 104 -15.04 1.82 6.63
C THR A 104 -15.87 2.16 7.85
N ALA A 105 -16.49 3.34 7.85
CA ALA A 105 -17.48 3.71 8.84
C ALA A 105 -18.87 3.27 8.36
N ILE A 106 -19.68 2.75 9.27
CA ILE A 106 -21.10 2.46 9.04
C ILE A 106 -21.90 3.13 10.14
N VAL A 107 -22.87 3.96 9.77
CA VAL A 107 -23.78 4.63 10.70
C VAL A 107 -25.18 4.08 10.48
N THR A 108 -25.85 3.69 11.56
CA THR A 108 -27.27 3.31 11.55
C THR A 108 -28.10 4.38 12.28
N ALA A 109 -29.42 4.18 12.34
CA ALA A 109 -30.30 5.04 13.12
C ALA A 109 -29.87 5.18 14.60
N THR A 110 -29.22 4.16 15.17
CA THR A 110 -28.88 4.12 16.61
C THR A 110 -27.41 3.88 16.91
N GLU A 111 -26.65 3.29 15.99
CA GLU A 111 -25.26 2.84 16.21
C GLU A 111 -24.30 3.46 15.20
N ALA A 112 -23.00 3.38 15.49
CA ALA A 112 -21.93 3.74 14.57
C ALA A 112 -20.76 2.76 14.76
N HIS A 113 -20.26 2.20 13.67
CA HIS A 113 -19.20 1.19 13.66
C HIS A 113 -18.06 1.66 12.76
N LEU A 114 -16.81 1.46 13.20
CA LEU A 114 -15.63 1.63 12.37
C LEU A 114 -14.94 0.28 12.19
N PHE A 115 -14.88 -0.19 10.95
CA PHE A 115 -14.15 -1.39 10.55
C PHE A 115 -12.76 -0.98 10.06
N THR A 116 -11.71 -1.56 10.64
CA THR A 116 -10.33 -1.37 10.18
C THR A 116 -9.51 -2.62 10.47
N ASP A 117 -8.31 -2.71 9.90
CA ASP A 117 -7.41 -3.84 10.07
C ASP A 117 -6.38 -3.63 11.20
N SER A 118 -5.55 -4.65 11.45
CA SER A 118 -4.63 -4.70 12.58
C SER A 118 -3.59 -3.58 12.62
N ARG A 119 -3.32 -2.92 11.48
CA ARG A 119 -2.40 -1.76 11.44
C ARG A 119 -2.92 -0.62 12.29
N TYR A 120 -4.24 -0.50 12.43
CA TYR A 120 -4.90 0.70 12.97
C TYR A 120 -5.70 0.47 14.26
N PHE A 121 -5.74 -0.74 14.82
CA PHE A 121 -6.54 -1.01 16.04
C PHE A 121 -6.22 -0.08 17.21
N VAL A 122 -4.95 0.22 17.43
CA VAL A 122 -4.52 1.10 18.54
C VAL A 122 -4.82 2.56 18.23
N GLN A 123 -4.58 3.00 16.99
CA GLN A 123 -4.93 4.35 16.54
C GLN A 123 -6.44 4.60 16.64
N ALA A 124 -7.26 3.71 16.08
CA ALA A 124 -8.71 3.80 16.15
C ALA A 124 -9.20 3.84 17.59
N ARG A 125 -8.67 2.98 18.48
CA ARG A 125 -9.02 3.03 19.90
C ARG A 125 -8.64 4.35 20.55
N LYS A 126 -7.62 5.07 20.09
CA LYS A 126 -7.26 6.39 20.62
C LYS A 126 -8.17 7.49 20.06
N GLN A 127 -8.45 7.47 18.77
CA GLN A 127 -9.15 8.54 18.03
C GLN A 127 -10.68 8.51 18.14
N LEU A 128 -11.29 7.32 18.21
CA LEU A 128 -12.74 7.18 18.32
C LEU A 128 -13.26 7.61 19.71
N ASP A 129 -14.39 8.32 19.75
CA ASP A 129 -15.11 8.63 20.99
C ASP A 129 -16.09 7.50 21.40
N SER A 130 -16.91 7.73 22.42
CA SER A 130 -17.84 6.72 22.94
C SER A 130 -19.03 6.41 22.02
N ASN A 131 -19.25 7.17 20.94
CA ASN A 131 -20.34 6.93 20.01
C ASN A 131 -20.03 5.77 19.04
N TRP A 132 -18.76 5.36 18.94
CA TRP A 132 -18.29 4.41 17.93
C TRP A 132 -17.90 3.05 18.53
N THR A 133 -18.30 1.99 17.84
CA THR A 133 -17.80 0.64 18.08
C THR A 133 -16.67 0.34 17.09
N LEU A 134 -15.51 -0.04 17.61
CA LEU A 134 -14.37 -0.46 16.79
C LEU A 134 -14.47 -1.95 16.45
N GLU A 135 -14.62 -2.24 15.16
CA GLU A 135 -14.64 -3.60 14.60
C GLU A 135 -13.25 -3.96 14.09
N LYS A 136 -12.60 -4.91 14.78
CA LYS A 136 -11.21 -5.32 14.53
C LYS A 136 -11.10 -6.39 13.44
N VAL A 137 -11.23 -6.00 12.17
CA VAL A 137 -11.24 -6.91 11.02
C VAL A 137 -9.99 -7.79 11.00
N GLY A 138 -10.18 -9.08 10.72
CA GLY A 138 -9.12 -10.10 10.75
C GLY A 138 -8.93 -10.77 12.12
N SER A 139 -9.56 -10.24 13.18
CA SER A 139 -9.65 -10.94 14.47
C SER A 139 -10.67 -12.08 14.40
N ALA A 140 -10.43 -13.15 15.16
CA ALA A 140 -11.34 -14.30 15.21
C ALA A 140 -12.77 -13.86 15.58
N GLY A 141 -13.74 -14.23 14.75
CA GLY A 141 -15.16 -13.94 14.96
C GLY A 141 -15.64 -12.54 14.56
N VAL A 142 -14.74 -11.65 14.09
CA VAL A 142 -15.12 -10.32 13.60
C VAL A 142 -15.36 -10.38 12.10
N LYS A 143 -16.58 -10.05 11.68
CA LYS A 143 -16.97 -9.93 10.27
C LYS A 143 -16.36 -8.69 9.64
N ASN A 144 -16.06 -8.76 8.34
CA ASN A 144 -15.75 -7.55 7.58
C ASN A 144 -17.04 -6.74 7.32
N TRP A 145 -16.93 -5.45 7.02
CA TRP A 145 -18.07 -4.53 6.90
C TRP A 145 -19.12 -5.02 5.88
N ASN A 146 -18.65 -5.59 4.77
CA ASN A 146 -19.49 -6.12 3.70
C ASN A 146 -20.29 -7.35 4.13
N GLU A 147 -19.74 -8.19 5.02
CA GLU A 147 -20.44 -9.32 5.62
C GLU A 147 -21.38 -8.88 6.74
N TRP A 148 -20.96 -7.88 7.53
CA TRP A 148 -21.76 -7.31 8.61
C TRP A 148 -23.06 -6.69 8.09
N LEU A 149 -23.01 -5.98 6.97
CA LEU A 149 -24.20 -5.43 6.31
C LEU A 149 -25.25 -6.48 5.99
N LEU A 150 -24.85 -7.73 5.72
CA LEU A 150 -25.76 -8.82 5.37
C LEU A 150 -26.54 -9.38 6.57
N ASP A 151 -26.19 -8.98 7.79
CA ASP A 151 -26.92 -9.32 9.02
C ASP A 151 -27.99 -8.29 9.39
N LEU A 152 -28.07 -7.17 8.66
CA LEU A 152 -29.12 -6.17 8.88
C LEU A 152 -30.52 -6.78 8.73
N PRO A 153 -31.54 -6.20 9.39
CA PRO A 153 -32.91 -6.65 9.25
C PRO A 153 -33.36 -6.73 7.79
N LYS A 154 -34.21 -7.72 7.49
CA LYS A 154 -34.80 -7.84 6.16
C LYS A 154 -35.49 -6.52 5.77
N ASP A 155 -35.41 -6.18 4.48
CA ASP A 155 -35.97 -4.98 3.86
C ASP A 155 -35.24 -3.68 4.27
N SER A 156 -34.12 -3.77 5.00
CA SER A 156 -33.26 -2.62 5.27
C SER A 156 -32.60 -2.06 4.01
N LYS A 157 -32.53 -0.73 3.97
CA LYS A 157 -31.93 0.07 2.90
C LYS A 157 -30.56 0.56 3.32
N ILE A 158 -29.56 0.21 2.52
CA ILE A 158 -28.16 0.54 2.75
C ILE A 158 -27.78 1.67 1.79
N GLY A 159 -27.56 2.85 2.34
CA GLY A 159 -27.04 3.99 1.60
C GLY A 159 -25.53 3.92 1.43
N ILE A 160 -25.05 4.16 0.22
CA ILE A 160 -23.64 4.36 -0.10
C ILE A 160 -23.55 5.32 -1.29
N ASP A 161 -22.53 6.18 -1.33
CA ASP A 161 -22.29 7.03 -2.49
C ASP A 161 -21.74 6.17 -3.64
N ALA A 162 -22.41 6.22 -4.80
CA ALA A 162 -22.04 5.44 -5.98
C ALA A 162 -20.68 5.85 -6.57
N ALA A 163 -20.22 7.08 -6.33
CA ALA A 163 -18.94 7.56 -6.82
C ALA A 163 -17.77 6.88 -6.11
N VAL A 164 -17.94 6.44 -4.85
CA VAL A 164 -16.85 5.88 -4.03
C VAL A 164 -16.92 4.35 -3.88
N LEU A 165 -17.89 3.70 -4.54
CA LEU A 165 -18.02 2.25 -4.58
C LEU A 165 -17.39 1.72 -5.88
N ASP A 166 -16.32 0.92 -5.78
CA ASP A 166 -15.75 0.25 -6.94
C ASP A 166 -16.75 -0.76 -7.53
N TYR A 167 -16.86 -0.79 -8.86
CA TYR A 167 -17.86 -1.60 -9.53
C TYR A 167 -17.64 -3.11 -9.31
N GLY A 168 -16.38 -3.57 -9.28
CA GLY A 168 -16.04 -4.98 -9.09
C GLY A 168 -16.58 -5.55 -7.78
N SER A 169 -16.17 -4.96 -6.65
CA SER A 169 -16.61 -5.38 -5.32
C SER A 169 -18.07 -5.02 -5.08
N GLY A 170 -18.51 -3.85 -5.54
CA GLY A 170 -19.89 -3.40 -5.47
C GLY A 170 -20.87 -4.37 -6.14
N LYS A 171 -20.51 -4.95 -7.29
CA LYS A 171 -21.39 -5.88 -8.02
C LYS A 171 -21.59 -7.20 -7.26
N ALA A 172 -20.51 -7.77 -6.74
CA ALA A 172 -20.56 -8.98 -5.92
C ALA A 172 -21.36 -8.75 -4.63
N LEU A 173 -21.15 -7.60 -3.98
CA LEU A 173 -21.87 -7.23 -2.78
C LEU A 173 -23.35 -6.95 -3.05
N SER A 174 -23.68 -6.26 -4.14
CA SER A 174 -25.07 -5.96 -4.55
C SER A 174 -25.89 -7.23 -4.74
N GLN A 175 -25.30 -8.28 -5.34
CA GLN A 175 -25.97 -9.57 -5.45
C GLN A 175 -26.21 -10.22 -4.08
N SER A 176 -25.25 -10.12 -3.16
CA SER A 176 -25.35 -10.67 -1.80
C SER A 176 -26.41 -9.94 -0.97
N VAL A 177 -26.46 -8.61 -1.07
CA VAL A 177 -27.48 -7.73 -0.48
C VAL A 177 -28.88 -8.12 -0.96
N LYS A 178 -29.08 -8.25 -2.28
CA LYS A 178 -30.36 -8.70 -2.86
C LYS A 178 -30.78 -10.09 -2.38
N ASN A 179 -29.85 -11.04 -2.33
CA ASN A 179 -30.13 -12.40 -1.87
C ASN A 179 -30.59 -12.46 -0.40
N ARG A 180 -30.23 -11.46 0.41
CA ARG A 180 -30.67 -11.31 1.81
C ARG A 180 -31.98 -10.53 1.97
N GLY A 181 -32.57 -10.07 0.87
CA GLY A 181 -33.76 -9.20 0.91
C GLY A 181 -33.43 -7.80 1.43
N LEU A 182 -32.21 -7.33 1.19
CA LEU A 182 -31.76 -5.97 1.48
C LEU A 182 -31.67 -5.17 0.18
N GLU A 183 -31.57 -3.85 0.28
CA GLU A 183 -31.52 -2.95 -0.88
C GLU A 183 -30.35 -1.97 -0.76
N PHE A 184 -29.59 -1.77 -1.84
CA PHE A 184 -28.69 -0.64 -1.95
C PHE A 184 -29.44 0.58 -2.46
N VAL A 185 -29.22 1.71 -1.81
CA VAL A 185 -29.70 3.02 -2.22
C VAL A 185 -28.48 3.89 -2.48
N PHE A 186 -28.45 4.54 -3.64
CA PHE A 186 -27.39 5.49 -4.01
C PHE A 186 -27.97 6.90 -3.94
N PRO A 187 -27.69 7.68 -2.87
CA PRO A 187 -28.15 9.05 -2.78
C PRO A 187 -27.55 9.91 -3.91
N ALA A 188 -28.29 10.93 -4.36
CA ALA A 188 -27.84 11.83 -5.43
C ALA A 188 -26.60 12.67 -5.05
N GLU A 189 -26.46 12.98 -3.76
CA GLU A 189 -25.32 13.66 -3.16
C GLU A 189 -24.82 12.85 -1.96
N ASN A 190 -23.53 12.93 -1.66
CA ASN A 190 -22.98 12.29 -0.47
C ASN A 190 -23.59 12.88 0.81
N LEU A 191 -24.14 12.04 1.68
CA LEU A 191 -24.84 12.51 2.88
C LEU A 191 -23.89 13.12 3.92
N VAL A 192 -22.60 12.77 3.88
CA VAL A 192 -21.58 13.43 4.73
C VAL A 192 -21.33 14.86 4.24
N ASP A 193 -21.32 15.09 2.93
CA ASP A 193 -21.05 16.42 2.36
C ASP A 193 -22.15 17.42 2.75
N LYS A 194 -23.42 16.96 2.85
CA LYS A 194 -24.55 17.78 3.30
C LYS A 194 -24.38 18.35 4.73
N ILE A 195 -23.59 17.68 5.57
CA ILE A 195 -23.36 18.08 6.97
C ILE A 195 -21.95 18.66 7.22
N TRP A 196 -21.07 18.61 6.22
CA TRP A 196 -19.68 19.06 6.34
C TRP A 196 -19.55 20.51 5.84
N HIS A 197 -19.98 21.45 6.66
CA HIS A 197 -20.09 22.87 6.28
C HIS A 197 -18.75 23.55 5.96
N ASP A 198 -17.65 23.07 6.54
CA ASP A 198 -16.28 23.53 6.31
C ASP A 198 -15.45 22.52 5.49
N ARG A 199 -16.11 21.72 4.65
CA ARG A 199 -15.44 20.78 3.74
C ARG A 199 -14.40 21.53 2.89
N PRO A 200 -13.13 21.08 2.87
CA PRO A 200 -12.11 21.68 2.02
C PRO A 200 -12.51 21.66 0.55
N ALA A 201 -12.13 22.69 -0.21
CA ALA A 201 -12.24 22.66 -1.66
C ALA A 201 -11.35 21.55 -2.24
N ARG A 202 -11.73 21.03 -3.40
CA ARG A 202 -10.88 20.10 -4.15
C ARG A 202 -9.58 20.81 -4.52
N THR A 203 -8.46 20.12 -4.29
CA THR A 203 -7.13 20.60 -4.66
C THR A 203 -7.00 20.69 -6.19
N HIS A 204 -6.27 21.69 -6.66
CA HIS A 204 -5.95 21.93 -8.07
C HIS A 204 -4.47 22.36 -8.19
N GLU A 205 -3.55 21.54 -7.69
CA GLU A 205 -2.13 21.84 -7.79
C GLU A 205 -1.68 21.89 -9.26
N PRO A 206 -0.62 22.66 -9.59
CA PRO A 206 -0.10 22.73 -10.94
C PRO A 206 0.30 21.35 -11.49
N ILE A 207 -0.11 21.06 -12.72
CA ILE A 207 0.34 19.89 -13.46
C ILE A 207 1.66 20.22 -14.17
N HIS A 208 2.54 19.22 -14.24
CA HIS A 208 3.84 19.31 -14.89
C HIS A 208 4.03 18.17 -15.88
N VAL A 209 4.70 18.47 -16.99
CA VAL A 209 5.16 17.44 -17.94
C VAL A 209 6.29 16.65 -17.29
N HIS A 210 6.21 15.32 -17.35
CA HIS A 210 7.24 14.40 -16.89
C HIS A 210 8.17 14.01 -18.06
N PRO A 211 9.42 14.52 -18.12
CA PRO A 211 10.25 14.40 -19.30
C PRO A 211 10.67 12.96 -19.66
N LEU A 212 10.87 12.70 -20.96
CA LEU A 212 11.32 11.39 -21.49
C LEU A 212 12.61 10.85 -20.87
N LYS A 213 13.49 11.71 -20.36
CA LYS A 213 14.72 11.28 -19.65
C LYS A 213 14.44 10.49 -18.36
N PHE A 214 13.21 10.56 -17.85
CA PHE A 214 12.74 9.81 -16.69
C PHE A 214 11.75 8.71 -17.08
N THR A 215 10.89 8.97 -18.08
CA THR A 215 9.81 8.02 -18.45
C THR A 215 10.21 6.98 -19.50
N GLY A 216 11.20 7.25 -20.35
CA GLY A 216 11.68 6.34 -21.40
C GLY A 216 10.73 6.06 -22.57
N LYS A 217 9.44 6.39 -22.44
CA LYS A 217 8.42 6.20 -23.50
C LYS A 217 7.43 7.37 -23.51
N SER A 218 7.08 7.85 -24.71
CA SER A 218 6.18 8.99 -24.89
C SER A 218 4.72 8.65 -24.57
N ALA A 219 3.92 9.66 -24.25
CA ALA A 219 2.48 9.51 -24.05
C ALA A 219 1.79 9.02 -25.34
N THR A 220 2.18 9.59 -26.49
CA THR A 220 1.70 9.20 -27.82
C THR A 220 1.90 7.71 -28.08
N ASP A 221 3.09 7.17 -27.78
CA ASP A 221 3.37 5.74 -27.98
C ASP A 221 2.59 4.86 -27.00
N LYS A 222 2.43 5.30 -25.75
CA LYS A 222 1.64 4.56 -24.74
C LYS A 222 0.15 4.52 -25.11
N ILE A 223 -0.40 5.62 -25.64
CA ILE A 223 -1.78 5.67 -26.15
C ILE A 223 -1.93 4.77 -27.38
N ALA A 224 -0.93 4.75 -28.27
CA ALA A 224 -0.93 3.87 -29.45
C ALA A 224 -0.91 2.37 -29.06
N ASP A 225 -0.16 1.99 -28.03
CA ASP A 225 -0.21 0.62 -27.47
C ASP A 225 -1.62 0.28 -26.97
N LEU A 226 -2.27 1.20 -26.24
CA LEU A 226 -3.62 0.98 -25.72
C LEU A 226 -4.66 0.85 -26.83
N ARG A 227 -4.55 1.65 -27.90
CA ARG A 227 -5.39 1.51 -29.10
C ARG A 227 -5.16 0.16 -29.80
N SER A 228 -3.92 -0.30 -29.85
CA SER A 228 -3.57 -1.61 -30.40
C SER A 228 -4.13 -2.76 -29.55
N TYR A 229 -4.13 -2.61 -28.23
CA TYR A 229 -4.79 -3.55 -27.32
C TYR A 229 -6.30 -3.60 -27.59
N LEU A 230 -6.97 -2.44 -27.72
CA LEU A 230 -8.40 -2.37 -28.00
C LEU A 230 -8.76 -3.09 -29.30
N SER A 231 -8.08 -2.74 -30.41
CA SER A 231 -8.36 -3.32 -31.73
C SER A 231 -8.08 -4.82 -31.81
N SER A 232 -7.13 -5.32 -31.03
CA SER A 232 -6.78 -6.75 -31.01
C SER A 232 -7.72 -7.61 -30.16
N ASN A 233 -8.33 -7.03 -29.12
CA ASN A 233 -9.13 -7.79 -28.14
C ASN A 233 -10.64 -7.58 -28.27
N PHE A 234 -11.06 -6.50 -28.93
CA PHE A 234 -12.47 -6.14 -29.06
C PHE A 234 -12.77 -5.83 -30.52
N THR A 235 -13.42 -6.78 -31.20
CA THR A 235 -13.97 -6.57 -32.53
C THR A 235 -15.44 -6.20 -32.41
N THR A 236 -15.86 -5.21 -33.18
CA THR A 236 -17.26 -4.83 -33.34
C THR A 236 -17.75 -5.27 -34.72
N ALA A 237 -19.06 -5.47 -34.88
CA ALA A 237 -19.64 -5.65 -36.21
C ALA A 237 -19.42 -4.38 -37.04
N ASP A 238 -19.37 -4.50 -38.37
CA ASP A 238 -19.01 -3.40 -39.31
C ASP A 238 -19.82 -2.10 -39.11
N ASP A 239 -21.06 -2.19 -38.58
CA ASP A 239 -21.95 -1.05 -38.34
C ASP A 239 -22.01 -0.56 -36.87
N SER A 240 -21.23 -1.16 -35.96
CA SER A 240 -21.22 -0.79 -34.53
C SER A 240 -20.08 0.19 -34.21
N PRO A 241 -20.28 1.19 -33.33
CA PRO A 241 -19.22 2.10 -32.91
C PRO A 241 -18.03 1.32 -32.34
N SER A 242 -16.81 1.74 -32.70
CA SER A 242 -15.58 1.15 -32.17
C SER A 242 -15.52 1.22 -30.64
N PRO A 243 -14.90 0.23 -29.98
CA PRO A 243 -14.75 0.24 -28.53
C PRO A 243 -13.78 1.34 -28.09
N SER A 244 -14.06 1.95 -26.94
CA SER A 244 -13.18 2.92 -26.27
C SER A 244 -12.65 2.35 -24.96
N TYR A 245 -11.56 2.93 -24.43
CA TYR A 245 -11.05 2.59 -23.09
C TYR A 245 -11.17 3.80 -22.17
N LEU A 246 -11.87 3.67 -21.05
CA LEU A 246 -11.94 4.67 -20.00
C LEU A 246 -10.95 4.33 -18.88
N ILE A 247 -10.04 5.26 -18.59
CA ILE A 247 -9.13 5.22 -17.45
C ILE A 247 -9.68 6.14 -16.36
N THR A 248 -9.84 5.61 -15.15
CA THR A 248 -10.31 6.36 -13.97
C THR A 248 -9.24 6.46 -12.88
N SER A 249 -8.28 5.53 -12.84
CA SER A 249 -7.18 5.52 -11.88
C SER A 249 -6.21 6.68 -12.14
N LEU A 250 -6.02 7.56 -11.15
CA LEU A 250 -5.18 8.74 -11.30
C LEU A 250 -3.71 8.40 -11.56
N THR A 251 -3.21 7.31 -10.96
CA THR A 251 -1.82 6.85 -11.19
C THR A 251 -1.63 6.36 -12.63
N ALA A 252 -2.62 5.65 -13.17
CA ALA A 252 -2.61 5.18 -14.55
C ALA A 252 -2.69 6.35 -15.55
N ILE A 253 -3.53 7.35 -15.27
CA ILE A 253 -3.63 8.57 -16.10
C ILE A 253 -2.30 9.33 -16.10
N ALA A 254 -1.73 9.60 -14.91
CA ALA A 254 -0.45 10.29 -14.77
C ALA A 254 0.69 9.55 -15.51
N TRP A 255 0.77 8.21 -15.37
CA TRP A 255 1.77 7.41 -16.08
C TRP A 255 1.56 7.41 -17.59
N LEU A 256 0.33 7.22 -18.07
CA LEU A 256 0.02 7.13 -19.50
C LEU A 256 0.34 8.44 -20.22
N LEU A 257 0.00 9.57 -19.61
CA LEU A 257 0.13 10.90 -20.20
C LEU A 257 1.52 11.53 -20.00
N ASN A 258 2.41 10.90 -19.23
CA ASN A 258 3.66 11.53 -18.77
C ASN A 258 3.38 12.90 -18.13
N LEU A 259 2.34 12.99 -17.30
CA LEU A 259 2.00 14.18 -16.53
C LEU A 259 2.06 13.84 -15.04
N ARG A 260 2.35 14.83 -14.20
CA ARG A 260 2.39 14.71 -12.73
C ARG A 260 1.73 15.91 -12.10
N GLY A 261 1.04 15.71 -10.98
CA GLY A 261 0.38 16.76 -10.21
C GLY A 261 0.73 16.68 -8.72
N GLY A 262 -0.08 17.32 -7.89
CA GLY A 262 0.08 17.31 -6.43
C GLY A 262 -1.25 17.28 -5.68
N ASP A 263 -2.33 16.85 -6.31
CA ASP A 263 -3.69 16.96 -5.75
C ASP A 263 -3.92 16.02 -4.55
N ILE A 264 -3.16 14.92 -4.48
CA ILE A 264 -3.20 13.95 -3.39
C ILE A 264 -1.84 13.97 -2.70
N ALA A 265 -1.85 14.14 -1.37
CA ALA A 265 -0.64 14.17 -0.58
C ALA A 265 0.26 12.96 -0.88
N HIS A 266 1.55 13.23 -1.09
CA HIS A 266 2.60 12.26 -1.38
C HIS A 266 2.48 11.45 -2.69
N ASN A 267 1.38 11.60 -3.41
CA ASN A 267 1.11 10.91 -4.67
C ASN A 267 1.11 11.95 -5.79
N PRO A 268 2.09 11.93 -6.71
CA PRO A 268 2.25 12.96 -7.73
C PRO A 268 1.25 12.79 -8.90
N VAL A 269 -0.04 12.87 -8.58
CA VAL A 269 -1.19 12.68 -9.46
C VAL A 269 -2.08 13.92 -9.44
N PHE A 270 -3.04 13.96 -10.37
CA PHE A 270 -4.02 15.04 -10.51
C PHE A 270 -5.39 14.46 -10.81
N TYR A 271 -6.46 15.12 -10.37
CA TYR A 271 -7.83 14.65 -10.63
C TYR A 271 -8.15 14.69 -12.13
N ALA A 272 -8.45 13.52 -12.71
CA ALA A 272 -8.80 13.42 -14.12
C ALA A 272 -9.58 12.15 -14.46
N TYR A 273 -10.30 12.22 -15.59
CA TYR A 273 -10.79 11.06 -16.32
C TYR A 273 -10.23 11.09 -17.74
N PHE A 274 -9.85 9.94 -18.29
CA PHE A 274 -9.28 9.87 -19.63
C PHE A 274 -9.97 8.81 -20.48
N LEU A 275 -10.56 9.21 -21.60
CA LEU A 275 -11.20 8.31 -22.55
C LEU A 275 -10.36 8.24 -23.84
N VAL A 276 -9.93 7.03 -24.18
CA VAL A 276 -9.21 6.74 -25.42
C VAL A 276 -10.15 6.11 -26.43
N GLU A 277 -10.41 6.84 -27.51
CA GLU A 277 -11.18 6.38 -28.67
C GLU A 277 -10.20 5.98 -29.79
N THR A 278 -10.73 5.44 -30.89
CA THR A 278 -9.90 4.96 -32.02
C THR A 278 -8.98 6.04 -32.58
N GLU A 279 -9.51 7.26 -32.77
CA GLU A 279 -8.79 8.38 -33.39
C GLU A 279 -8.59 9.56 -32.43
N THR A 280 -9.52 9.74 -31.50
CA THR A 280 -9.57 10.87 -30.56
C THR A 280 -9.27 10.42 -29.13
N VAL A 281 -8.92 11.36 -28.26
CA VAL A 281 -8.87 11.14 -26.81
C VAL A 281 -9.45 12.36 -26.09
N LYS A 282 -10.16 12.13 -24.99
CA LYS A 282 -10.78 13.18 -24.16
C LYS A 282 -10.21 13.11 -22.76
N LEU A 283 -9.77 14.26 -22.23
CA LEU A 283 -9.23 14.41 -20.90
C LEU A 283 -10.09 15.41 -20.13
N TRP A 284 -10.86 14.91 -19.17
CA TRP A 284 -11.55 15.76 -18.18
C TRP A 284 -10.57 16.05 -17.04
N VAL A 285 -10.25 17.32 -16.84
CA VAL A 285 -9.24 17.79 -15.87
C VAL A 285 -9.55 19.23 -15.44
N GLN A 286 -9.09 19.64 -14.26
CA GLN A 286 -9.27 21.01 -13.77
C GLN A 286 -8.44 21.98 -14.60
N GLU A 287 -9.09 22.99 -15.18
CA GLU A 287 -8.45 23.91 -16.12
C GLU A 287 -7.41 24.80 -15.43
N GLU A 288 -7.63 25.10 -14.15
CA GLU A 288 -6.78 25.89 -13.26
C GLU A 288 -5.41 25.24 -13.04
N SER A 289 -5.30 23.92 -13.17
CA SER A 289 -4.06 23.16 -13.00
C SER A 289 -3.17 23.19 -14.25
N LEU A 290 -3.63 23.73 -15.38
CA LEU A 290 -2.97 23.60 -16.68
C LEU A 290 -2.15 24.85 -17.06
N SER A 291 -0.84 24.65 -17.23
CA SER A 291 0.05 25.62 -17.89
C SER A 291 0.05 25.47 -19.42
N ASP A 292 0.57 26.47 -20.14
CA ASP A 292 0.73 26.41 -21.61
C ASP A 292 1.60 25.23 -22.07
N GLU A 293 2.61 24.86 -21.27
CA GLU A 293 3.47 23.70 -21.54
C GLU A 293 2.65 22.41 -21.48
N VAL A 294 1.82 22.24 -20.44
CA VAL A 294 0.95 21.07 -20.30
C VAL A 294 -0.11 21.02 -21.40
N ARG A 295 -0.72 22.15 -21.73
CA ARG A 295 -1.69 22.23 -22.85
C ARG A 295 -1.05 21.83 -24.18
N SER A 296 0.19 22.24 -24.41
CA SER A 296 0.96 21.85 -25.59
C SER A 296 1.26 20.35 -25.62
N ALA A 297 1.67 19.78 -24.48
CA ALA A 297 1.88 18.34 -24.36
C ALA A 297 0.60 17.53 -24.58
N ILE A 298 -0.56 18.02 -24.08
CA ILE A 298 -1.87 17.41 -24.32
C ILE A 298 -2.23 17.47 -25.81
N ALA A 299 -2.00 18.60 -26.47
CA ALA A 299 -2.25 18.76 -27.89
C ALA A 299 -1.37 17.84 -28.75
N GLU A 300 -0.12 17.56 -28.33
CA GLU A 300 0.82 16.70 -29.06
C GLU A 300 0.30 15.27 -29.25
N PHE A 301 -0.36 14.70 -28.25
CA PHE A 301 -1.01 13.39 -28.37
C PHE A 301 -2.47 13.46 -28.83
N GLY A 302 -2.94 14.64 -29.26
CA GLY A 302 -4.29 14.85 -29.79
C GLY A 302 -5.38 14.92 -28.72
N GLY A 303 -5.03 15.32 -27.49
CA GLY A 303 -5.96 15.39 -26.37
C GLY A 303 -6.90 16.58 -26.43
N GLU A 304 -8.19 16.29 -26.29
CA GLU A 304 -9.22 17.30 -26.08
C GLU A 304 -9.44 17.54 -24.58
N ILE A 305 -9.20 18.77 -24.14
CA ILE A 305 -9.39 19.18 -22.74
C ILE A 305 -10.87 19.45 -22.48
N ARG A 306 -11.37 18.91 -21.39
CA ARG A 306 -12.73 19.08 -20.85
C ARG A 306 -12.67 19.41 -19.38
N ASP A 307 -13.72 20.05 -18.88
CA ASP A 307 -13.87 20.38 -17.47
C ASP A 307 -14.10 19.09 -16.66
N TYR A 308 -13.32 18.90 -15.60
CA TYR A 308 -13.42 17.75 -14.69
C TYR A 308 -14.85 17.52 -14.18
N GLU A 309 -15.57 18.58 -13.82
CA GLU A 309 -16.90 18.48 -13.19
C GLU A 309 -17.97 17.96 -14.17
N ASN A 310 -17.75 18.10 -15.49
CA ASN A 310 -18.67 17.61 -16.52
C ASN A 310 -18.44 16.14 -16.92
N ALA A 311 -17.43 15.47 -16.35
CA ALA A 311 -17.00 14.15 -16.80
C ALA A 311 -18.13 13.10 -16.81
N LEU A 312 -18.90 12.99 -15.72
CA LEU A 312 -19.97 11.98 -15.62
C LEU A 312 -21.12 12.23 -16.59
N ASP A 313 -21.48 13.50 -16.80
CA ASP A 313 -22.56 13.89 -17.69
C ASP A 313 -22.16 13.68 -19.16
N GLU A 314 -20.95 14.08 -19.55
CA GLU A 314 -20.43 13.84 -20.90
C GLU A 314 -20.16 12.35 -21.18
N LEU A 315 -19.75 11.58 -20.18
CA LEU A 315 -19.58 10.13 -20.33
C LEU A 315 -20.89 9.43 -20.69
N ALA A 316 -22.04 9.90 -20.18
CA ALA A 316 -23.34 9.34 -20.53
C ALA A 316 -23.70 9.48 -22.03
N GLU A 317 -23.05 10.41 -22.74
CA GLU A 317 -23.22 10.61 -24.19
C GLU A 317 -22.32 9.67 -25.03
N THR A 318 -21.41 8.93 -24.38
CA THR A 318 -20.48 8.02 -25.05
C THR A 318 -21.23 6.86 -25.70
N LYS A 319 -20.98 6.63 -26.98
CA LYS A 319 -21.62 5.57 -27.77
C LYS A 319 -20.70 4.37 -27.93
N GLY A 320 -21.29 3.18 -27.97
CA GLY A 320 -20.56 1.94 -28.18
C GLY A 320 -20.08 1.30 -26.88
N LEU A 321 -19.21 0.30 -27.02
CA LEU A 321 -18.65 -0.44 -25.90
C LEU A 321 -17.55 0.38 -25.22
N VAL A 322 -17.70 0.65 -23.92
CA VAL A 322 -16.65 1.25 -23.09
C VAL A 322 -15.96 0.15 -22.29
N VAL A 323 -14.67 -0.04 -22.54
CA VAL A 323 -13.81 -0.95 -21.80
C VAL A 323 -13.19 -0.19 -20.62
N THR A 324 -13.23 -0.76 -19.43
CA THR A 324 -12.56 -0.19 -18.25
C THR A 324 -12.19 -1.28 -17.25
N ASP A 325 -11.56 -0.92 -16.15
CA ASP A 325 -11.22 -1.86 -15.08
C ASP A 325 -12.25 -1.89 -13.95
N SER A 326 -12.09 -2.86 -13.06
CA SER A 326 -13.02 -3.09 -11.96
C SER A 326 -13.00 -2.00 -10.88
N LYS A 327 -12.00 -1.11 -10.88
CA LYS A 327 -11.87 -0.01 -9.92
C LYS A 327 -12.68 1.22 -10.34
N SER A 328 -13.20 1.25 -11.57
CA SER A 328 -14.18 2.27 -11.96
C SER A 328 -15.34 2.30 -10.98
N SER A 329 -15.79 3.51 -10.64
CA SER A 329 -16.88 3.68 -9.68
C SER A 329 -18.20 3.15 -10.23
N TRP A 330 -19.10 2.79 -9.32
CA TRP A 330 -20.45 2.38 -9.66
C TRP A 330 -21.18 3.48 -10.43
N ALA A 331 -20.98 4.75 -10.05
CA ALA A 331 -21.56 5.90 -10.73
C ALA A 331 -21.20 5.94 -12.22
N ILE A 332 -19.94 5.68 -12.57
CA ILE A 332 -19.49 5.66 -13.97
C ILE A 332 -20.21 4.58 -14.77
N VAL A 333 -20.28 3.36 -14.23
CA VAL A 333 -20.93 2.24 -14.93
C VAL A 333 -22.43 2.46 -15.06
N GLU A 334 -23.06 3.06 -14.04
CA GLU A 334 -24.48 3.43 -14.11
C GLU A 334 -24.74 4.49 -15.20
N ARG A 335 -23.89 5.52 -15.30
CA ARG A 335 -24.00 6.58 -16.32
C ARG A 335 -23.81 6.06 -17.75
N LEU A 336 -22.84 5.16 -17.95
CA LEU A 336 -22.58 4.53 -19.25
C LEU A 336 -23.64 3.46 -19.61
N GLY A 337 -24.34 2.94 -18.61
CA GLY A 337 -25.22 1.79 -18.71
C GLY A 337 -24.43 0.47 -18.73
N GLU A 338 -24.72 -0.41 -17.75
CA GLU A 338 -23.98 -1.66 -17.53
C GLU A 338 -23.81 -2.52 -18.80
N VAL A 339 -24.82 -2.55 -19.69
CA VAL A 339 -24.78 -3.33 -20.94
C VAL A 339 -23.73 -2.84 -21.95
N ASN A 340 -23.29 -1.59 -21.82
CA ASN A 340 -22.29 -0.96 -22.68
C ASN A 340 -20.88 -1.00 -22.07
N VAL A 341 -20.72 -1.58 -20.87
CA VAL A 341 -19.44 -1.58 -20.17
C VAL A 341 -18.82 -2.97 -20.15
N LYS A 342 -17.53 -3.05 -20.50
CA LYS A 342 -16.73 -4.27 -20.37
C LYS A 342 -15.63 -4.07 -19.34
N ILE A 343 -15.76 -4.77 -18.22
CA ILE A 343 -14.74 -4.82 -17.18
C ILE A 343 -13.61 -5.79 -17.57
N VAL A 344 -12.36 -5.30 -17.52
CA VAL A 344 -11.13 -6.06 -17.78
C VAL A 344 -10.07 -5.79 -16.72
N LYS A 345 -9.00 -6.60 -16.70
CA LYS A 345 -7.76 -6.22 -16.01
C LYS A 345 -7.11 -5.07 -16.77
N SER A 346 -6.77 -3.97 -16.09
CA SER A 346 -6.27 -2.76 -16.76
C SER A 346 -4.98 -3.03 -17.54
N PRO A 347 -4.98 -2.89 -18.89
CA PRO A 347 -3.76 -3.01 -19.70
C PRO A 347 -2.78 -1.87 -19.41
N VAL A 348 -3.29 -0.70 -18.99
CA VAL A 348 -2.46 0.45 -18.64
C VAL A 348 -1.71 0.20 -17.35
N GLU A 349 -2.39 -0.26 -16.29
CA GLU A 349 -1.71 -0.57 -15.03
C GLU A 349 -0.77 -1.78 -15.18
N THR A 350 -1.14 -2.75 -16.03
CA THR A 350 -0.28 -3.91 -16.35
C THR A 350 1.01 -3.47 -17.05
N ALA A 351 0.93 -2.53 -18.00
CA ALA A 351 2.11 -1.99 -18.66
C ALA A 351 2.94 -1.11 -17.71
N GLN A 352 2.28 -0.25 -16.92
CA GLN A 352 2.91 0.59 -15.91
C GLN A 352 3.69 -0.21 -14.87
N ALA A 353 3.19 -1.38 -14.44
CA ALA A 353 3.86 -2.24 -13.47
C ALA A 353 5.22 -2.76 -13.96
N VAL A 354 5.41 -2.89 -15.29
CA VAL A 354 6.65 -3.33 -15.93
C VAL A 354 7.51 -2.13 -16.30
N LYS A 355 8.44 -1.77 -15.42
CA LYS A 355 9.33 -0.63 -15.63
C LYS A 355 10.26 -0.87 -16.82
N ASN A 356 10.39 0.13 -17.69
CA ASN A 356 11.38 0.12 -18.76
C ASN A 356 12.77 0.48 -18.24
N GLU A 357 13.80 0.34 -19.08
CA GLU A 357 15.18 0.45 -18.62
C GLU A 357 15.57 1.89 -18.18
N VAL A 358 14.88 2.93 -18.65
CA VAL A 358 15.05 4.30 -18.15
C VAL A 358 14.48 4.42 -16.73
N GLU A 359 13.26 3.94 -16.50
CA GLU A 359 12.61 3.94 -15.19
C GLU A 359 13.40 3.10 -14.17
N ILE A 360 13.87 1.90 -14.56
CA ILE A 360 14.73 1.04 -13.72
C ILE A 360 16.03 1.75 -13.35
N GLN A 361 16.69 2.41 -14.32
CA GLN A 361 17.91 3.15 -14.03
C GLN A 361 17.64 4.36 -13.13
N GLY A 362 16.47 4.99 -13.27
CA GLY A 362 15.97 6.00 -12.36
C GLY A 362 15.91 5.49 -10.92
N PHE A 363 15.22 4.37 -10.67
CA PHE A 363 15.17 3.73 -9.35
C PHE A 363 16.57 3.47 -8.78
N ARG A 364 17.48 2.87 -9.56
CA ARG A 364 18.88 2.63 -9.12
C ARG A 364 19.56 3.93 -8.67
N ASN A 365 19.36 5.02 -9.39
CA ASN A 365 19.94 6.32 -9.06
C ASN A 365 19.27 6.96 -7.83
N ALA A 366 17.94 6.87 -7.74
CA ALA A 366 17.16 7.39 -6.61
C ALA A 366 17.56 6.72 -5.29
N TYR A 367 17.60 5.38 -5.26
CA TYR A 367 18.01 4.66 -4.04
C TYR A 367 19.47 4.88 -3.66
N LEU A 368 20.36 5.22 -4.59
CA LEU A 368 21.73 5.64 -4.28
C LEU A 368 21.77 7.01 -3.60
N ARG A 369 20.98 7.97 -4.08
CA ARG A 369 20.89 9.31 -3.47
C ARG A 369 20.22 9.24 -2.10
N ASP A 370 19.12 8.51 -1.99
CA ASP A 370 18.41 8.32 -0.73
C ASP A 370 19.25 7.56 0.30
N GLY A 371 19.97 6.51 -0.14
CA GLY A 371 20.93 5.80 0.72
C GLY A 371 22.01 6.70 1.30
N ALA A 372 22.46 7.73 0.56
CA ALA A 372 23.40 8.72 1.05
C ALA A 372 22.77 9.66 2.10
N ALA A 373 21.49 10.01 1.94
CA ALA A 373 20.73 10.77 2.94
C ALA A 373 20.58 9.95 4.24
N TRP A 374 20.18 8.68 4.14
CA TRP A 374 20.15 7.74 5.26
C TRP A 374 21.49 7.61 5.99
N ALA A 375 22.59 7.48 5.25
CA ALA A 375 23.92 7.36 5.85
C ALA A 375 24.32 8.62 6.64
N ARG A 376 24.02 9.82 6.12
CA ARG A 376 24.28 11.09 6.83
C ARG A 376 23.39 11.22 8.06
N TRP A 377 22.13 10.83 7.93
CA TRP A 377 21.14 10.89 9.00
C TRP A 377 21.42 9.90 10.13
N GLN A 378 21.66 8.62 9.85
CA GLN A 378 21.98 7.63 10.89
C GLN A 378 23.26 8.02 11.64
N ALA A 379 24.26 8.51 10.91
CA ALA A 379 25.49 9.00 11.51
C ALA A 379 25.28 10.23 12.40
N TRP A 380 24.38 11.15 12.01
CA TRP A 380 23.98 12.29 12.83
C TRP A 380 23.24 11.84 14.09
N LEU A 381 22.26 10.95 13.95
CA LEU A 381 21.40 10.50 15.05
C LEU A 381 22.21 9.77 16.11
N GLU A 382 23.06 8.82 15.68
CA GLU A 382 23.97 8.11 16.59
C GLU A 382 24.89 9.09 17.34
N GLU A 383 25.47 10.08 16.65
CA GLU A 383 26.32 11.10 17.28
C GLU A 383 25.55 11.99 18.28
N GLN A 384 24.30 12.37 18.01
CA GLN A 384 23.51 13.19 18.94
C GLN A 384 23.18 12.40 20.22
N LEU A 385 22.74 11.14 20.07
CA LEU A 385 22.40 10.27 21.20
C LEU A 385 23.66 9.88 22.02
N GLU A 386 24.80 9.71 21.37
CA GLU A 386 26.10 9.49 22.04
C GLU A 386 26.52 10.69 22.90
N ARG A 387 26.21 11.91 22.46
CA ARG A 387 26.45 13.15 23.20
C ARG A 387 25.41 13.41 24.31
N GLY A 388 24.45 12.51 24.50
CA GLY A 388 23.40 12.65 25.52
C GLY A 388 22.35 13.70 25.18
N LYS A 389 22.19 14.06 23.90
CA LYS A 389 21.08 14.93 23.50
C LYS A 389 19.77 14.15 23.48
N GLU A 390 18.73 14.83 23.90
CA GLU A 390 17.35 14.36 23.76
C GLU A 390 16.90 14.63 22.32
N VAL A 391 16.60 13.56 21.58
CA VAL A 391 16.07 13.61 20.21
C VAL A 391 14.78 12.82 20.23
N THR A 392 13.69 13.43 19.78
CA THR A 392 12.41 12.74 19.68
C THR A 392 12.28 11.98 18.37
N GLU A 393 11.31 11.07 18.30
CA GLU A 393 10.97 10.35 17.08
C GLU A 393 10.52 11.30 15.95
N TRP A 394 9.79 12.37 16.27
CA TRP A 394 9.46 13.45 15.33
C TRP A 394 10.71 14.15 14.80
N ASP A 395 11.59 14.61 15.70
CA ASP A 395 12.84 15.30 15.33
C ASP A 395 13.71 14.45 14.40
N ALA A 396 13.77 13.14 14.66
CA ALA A 396 14.54 12.23 13.84
C ALA A 396 13.92 12.04 12.44
N GLY A 397 12.60 11.91 12.33
CA GLY A 397 11.90 11.84 11.05
C GLY A 397 12.14 13.10 10.21
N GLU A 398 11.85 14.27 10.77
CA GLU A 398 12.07 15.56 10.11
C GLU A 398 13.53 15.79 9.73
N LYS A 399 14.46 15.32 10.55
CA LYS A 399 15.88 15.42 10.21
C LYS A 399 16.22 14.59 8.98
N LEU A 400 15.65 13.39 8.82
CA LEU A 400 15.86 12.58 7.62
C LEU A 400 15.30 13.28 6.38
N THR A 401 14.09 13.84 6.46
CA THR A 401 13.51 14.70 5.41
C THR A 401 14.47 15.81 5.00
N SER A 402 15.05 16.54 5.96
CA SER A 402 16.02 17.61 5.67
C SER A 402 17.29 17.13 4.94
N PHE A 403 17.71 15.88 5.12
CA PHE A 403 18.83 15.30 4.37
C PHE A 403 18.44 14.91 2.94
N ARG A 404 17.16 14.55 2.71
CA ARG A 404 16.60 14.20 1.40
C ARG A 404 16.36 15.44 0.53
N GLU A 405 15.85 16.52 1.11
CA GLU A 405 15.58 17.81 0.44
C GLU A 405 16.83 18.38 -0.25
N GLY A 406 18.02 18.16 0.32
CA GLY A 406 19.28 18.59 -0.28
C GLY A 406 19.74 17.74 -1.48
N GLY A 407 18.99 16.70 -1.86
CA GLY A 407 19.31 15.76 -2.93
C GLY A 407 18.77 16.20 -4.29
N GLN A 408 19.50 15.86 -5.36
CA GLN A 408 19.03 16.10 -6.73
C GLN A 408 17.71 15.36 -6.98
N TYR A 409 16.78 16.05 -7.65
CA TYR A 409 15.46 15.56 -8.07
C TYR A 409 14.48 15.23 -6.94
N PHE A 410 14.76 15.62 -5.69
CA PHE A 410 13.77 15.48 -4.61
C PHE A 410 12.48 16.23 -4.95
N ALA A 411 11.34 15.56 -4.76
CA ALA A 411 10.02 16.03 -5.12
C ALA A 411 8.99 15.86 -3.98
N GLY A 412 9.46 15.72 -2.74
CA GLY A 412 8.61 15.54 -1.55
C GLY A 412 8.73 14.15 -0.93
N LEU A 413 7.95 13.91 0.12
CA LEU A 413 7.84 12.58 0.74
C LEU A 413 6.90 11.69 -0.07
N ALA A 414 7.15 10.37 -0.07
CA ALA A 414 6.28 9.38 -0.71
C ALA A 414 5.14 8.91 0.21
N TYR A 415 5.27 9.15 1.51
CA TYR A 415 4.27 8.97 2.56
C TYR A 415 4.82 9.62 3.85
N GLU A 416 3.97 9.79 4.87
CA GLU A 416 4.40 10.33 6.16
C GLU A 416 5.44 9.44 6.84
N ASN A 417 6.45 10.06 7.45
CA ASN A 417 7.55 9.31 8.08
C ASN A 417 7.02 8.47 9.26
N ILE A 418 7.15 7.15 9.17
CA ILE A 418 6.95 6.26 10.31
C ILE A 418 8.25 6.23 11.12
N SER A 419 8.39 7.23 11.99
CA SER A 419 9.52 7.38 12.89
C SER A 419 9.08 7.01 14.30
N ALA A 420 9.46 5.82 14.77
CA ALA A 420 8.80 5.18 15.90
C ALA A 420 9.79 4.71 16.98
N ALA A 421 9.67 5.28 18.19
CA ALA A 421 10.47 4.90 19.35
C ALA A 421 9.73 3.90 20.26
N GLY A 422 10.41 2.82 20.66
CA GLY A 422 9.88 1.88 21.66
C GLY A 422 8.53 1.27 21.26
N GLU A 423 7.53 1.41 22.14
CA GLU A 423 6.20 0.80 21.94
C GLU A 423 5.50 1.31 20.69
N ASN A 424 5.81 2.54 20.23
CA ASN A 424 5.23 3.07 18.99
C ASN A 424 5.66 2.25 17.77
N ALA A 425 6.86 1.66 17.78
CA ALA A 425 7.34 0.84 16.68
C ALA A 425 6.52 -0.46 16.53
N ALA A 426 5.78 -0.88 17.57
CA ALA A 426 4.87 -2.02 17.48
C ALA A 426 3.58 -1.73 16.70
N LEU A 427 3.39 -0.49 16.24
CA LEU A 427 2.27 -0.07 15.39
C LEU A 427 2.77 0.07 13.95
N PRO A 428 2.36 -0.81 13.02
CA PRO A 428 2.98 -0.88 11.69
C PRO A 428 2.99 0.44 10.92
N HIS A 429 1.92 1.24 11.04
CA HIS A 429 1.69 2.52 10.37
C HIS A 429 1.65 3.68 11.38
N TYR A 430 2.57 3.68 12.36
CA TYR A 430 2.66 4.75 13.34
C TYR A 430 3.08 6.08 12.70
N GLU A 431 2.30 7.13 12.91
CA GLU A 431 2.72 8.50 12.59
C GLU A 431 3.13 9.25 13.86
N PRO A 432 4.36 9.81 13.92
CA PRO A 432 4.84 10.56 15.07
C PRO A 432 4.04 11.84 15.26
N SER A 433 3.64 12.13 16.51
CA SER A 433 2.92 13.37 16.80
C SER A 433 3.90 14.54 16.95
N PRO A 434 3.72 15.66 16.22
CA PRO A 434 4.53 16.87 16.45
C PRO A 434 4.23 17.51 17.81
N TYR A 435 3.07 17.22 18.41
CA TYR A 435 2.61 17.84 19.66
C TYR A 435 2.94 17.00 20.90
N ARG A 436 3.03 15.68 20.76
CA ARG A 436 3.34 14.74 21.84
C ARG A 436 4.32 13.65 21.37
N PRO A 437 5.54 14.03 20.93
CA PRO A 437 6.50 13.07 20.42
C PRO A 437 7.19 12.29 21.55
N THR A 438 7.60 11.06 21.27
CA THR A 438 8.33 10.20 22.21
C THR A 438 9.84 10.38 22.03
N LEU A 439 10.58 10.40 23.15
CA LEU A 439 12.05 10.44 23.11
C LEU A 439 12.62 9.10 22.61
N ILE A 440 13.66 9.18 21.77
CA ILE A 440 14.39 8.00 21.33
C ILE A 440 15.24 7.47 22.48
N SER A 441 14.85 6.32 23.02
CA SER A 441 15.63 5.60 24.03
C SER A 441 16.83 4.86 23.42
N ARG A 442 17.92 4.78 24.18
CA ARG A 442 19.08 3.96 23.81
C ARG A 442 18.92 2.48 24.20
N ASP A 443 17.90 2.15 24.99
CA ASP A 443 17.69 0.79 25.50
C ASP A 443 16.64 -0.01 24.71
N SER A 444 15.89 0.66 23.85
CA SER A 444 14.86 0.05 23.00
C SER A 444 15.20 0.17 21.51
N PRO A 445 14.69 -0.75 20.65
CA PRO A 445 14.71 -0.54 19.21
C PRO A 445 14.00 0.75 18.82
N TYR A 446 14.50 1.35 17.74
CA TYR A 446 13.93 2.48 17.04
C TYR A 446 13.77 2.08 15.57
N LEU A 447 12.55 2.21 15.08
CA LEU A 447 12.18 1.88 13.70
C LEU A 447 11.96 3.18 12.96
N ASN A 448 12.60 3.30 11.80
CA ASN A 448 12.26 4.36 10.85
C ASN A 448 11.91 3.71 9.53
N ASP A 449 10.70 3.96 9.08
CA ASP A 449 10.21 3.64 7.76
C ASP A 449 9.80 4.94 7.08
N SER A 450 10.42 5.20 5.94
CA SER A 450 10.25 6.47 5.28
C SER A 450 10.70 6.44 3.82
N GLY A 451 9.95 7.21 3.03
CA GLY A 451 10.11 7.30 1.59
C GLY A 451 10.07 8.72 1.08
N ALA A 452 10.68 8.93 -0.08
CA ALA A 452 10.65 10.19 -0.81
C ALA A 452 10.28 9.96 -2.27
N GLN A 453 9.60 10.93 -2.84
CA GLN A 453 9.47 11.07 -4.26
C GLN A 453 10.74 11.72 -4.81
N TYR A 454 11.33 11.10 -5.81
CA TYR A 454 12.27 11.74 -6.72
C TYR A 454 11.67 11.75 -8.11
N LEU A 455 12.05 12.74 -8.95
CA LEU A 455 11.57 12.78 -10.34
C LEU A 455 11.94 11.52 -11.14
N ASP A 456 12.89 10.71 -10.71
CA ASP A 456 13.31 9.47 -11.37
C ASP A 456 13.03 8.21 -10.53
N GLY A 457 12.19 8.28 -9.48
CA GLY A 457 11.80 7.09 -8.72
C GLY A 457 11.18 7.37 -7.36
N THR A 458 10.43 6.40 -6.85
CA THR A 458 9.80 6.46 -5.52
C THR A 458 10.57 5.57 -4.54
N ILE A 459 10.84 6.11 -3.35
CA ILE A 459 11.57 5.41 -2.30
C ILE A 459 10.62 4.85 -1.27
N ASP A 460 10.92 3.62 -0.85
CA ASP A 460 10.33 2.97 0.31
C ASP A 460 11.43 2.19 1.04
N THR A 461 11.67 2.52 2.32
CA THR A 461 12.78 1.94 3.08
C THR A 461 12.54 2.02 4.57
N THR A 462 12.34 0.85 5.15
CA THR A 462 12.43 0.64 6.59
C THR A 462 13.79 0.13 7.07
N ARG A 463 14.31 0.73 8.14
CA ARG A 463 15.39 0.15 8.98
C ARG A 463 15.02 0.22 10.46
N THR A 464 15.19 -0.92 11.14
CA THR A 464 15.17 -0.98 12.60
C THR A 464 16.58 -0.96 13.17
N MET A 465 16.81 -0.12 14.18
CA MET A 465 18.11 0.14 14.78
C MET A 465 18.03 0.10 16.31
N HIS A 466 19.17 0.02 16.97
CA HIS A 466 19.31 0.20 18.42
C HIS A 466 20.50 1.12 18.71
N PHE A 467 20.44 1.97 19.74
CA PHE A 467 21.49 2.97 20.03
C PHE A 467 22.26 2.69 21.34
N GLY A 468 22.01 1.54 21.96
CA GLY A 468 22.73 1.02 23.11
C GLY A 468 23.07 -0.46 22.90
N LYS A 469 22.70 -1.30 23.87
CA LYS A 469 22.91 -2.75 23.83
C LYS A 469 21.57 -3.50 23.69
N PRO A 470 21.29 -4.14 22.54
CA PRO A 470 20.05 -4.89 22.39
C PRO A 470 20.01 -6.14 23.27
N THR A 471 18.82 -6.50 23.74
CA THR A 471 18.57 -7.72 24.52
C THR A 471 18.67 -8.97 23.65
N ARG A 472 18.77 -10.16 24.27
CA ARG A 472 18.78 -11.43 23.53
C ARG A 472 17.53 -11.60 22.67
N GLU A 473 16.37 -11.23 23.20
CA GLU A 473 15.10 -11.37 22.47
C GLU A 473 14.97 -10.38 21.32
N GLN A 474 15.37 -9.11 21.52
CA GLN A 474 15.41 -8.13 20.44
C GLN A 474 16.31 -8.59 19.29
N LYS A 475 17.47 -9.17 19.61
CA LYS A 475 18.37 -9.74 18.60
C LYS A 475 17.78 -10.95 17.89
N ARG A 476 17.14 -11.86 18.64
CA ARG A 476 16.46 -13.05 18.08
C ARG A 476 15.36 -12.62 17.11
N ALA A 477 14.43 -11.78 17.54
CA ALA A 477 13.34 -11.26 16.72
C ALA A 477 13.86 -10.57 15.46
N PHE A 478 14.86 -9.68 15.60
CA PHE A 478 15.45 -8.98 14.46
C PHE A 478 16.09 -9.94 13.45
N THR A 479 16.77 -10.96 13.96
CA THR A 479 17.41 -11.96 13.11
C THR A 479 16.38 -12.81 12.37
N ARG A 480 15.23 -13.13 12.98
CA ARG A 480 14.15 -13.86 12.27
C ARG A 480 13.54 -13.03 11.15
N VAL A 481 13.27 -11.75 11.39
CA VAL A 481 12.83 -10.82 10.34
C VAL A 481 13.86 -10.74 9.20
N LEU A 482 15.14 -10.62 9.56
CA LEU A 482 16.24 -10.60 8.59
C LEU A 482 16.32 -11.89 7.76
N GLN A 483 16.08 -13.07 8.36
CA GLN A 483 16.06 -14.33 7.63
C GLN A 483 14.94 -14.37 6.58
N GLY A 484 13.74 -13.91 6.94
CA GLY A 484 12.63 -13.77 5.98
C GLY A 484 12.99 -12.82 4.83
N HIS A 485 13.58 -11.67 5.15
CA HIS A 485 14.02 -10.70 4.16
C HIS A 485 15.06 -11.30 3.19
N ILE A 486 16.07 -12.00 3.71
CA ILE A 486 17.11 -12.66 2.90
C ILE A 486 16.53 -13.78 2.04
N ALA A 487 15.57 -14.55 2.56
CA ALA A 487 14.95 -15.65 1.84
C ALA A 487 14.23 -15.18 0.58
N VAL A 488 13.53 -14.04 0.66
CA VAL A 488 12.91 -13.39 -0.51
C VAL A 488 13.96 -12.76 -1.44
N ASP A 489 14.87 -11.93 -0.91
CA ASP A 489 15.89 -11.23 -1.70
C ASP A 489 16.77 -12.18 -2.52
N SER A 490 17.10 -13.34 -1.96
CA SER A 490 17.99 -14.34 -2.59
C SER A 490 17.27 -15.34 -3.50
N LEU A 491 15.94 -15.22 -3.67
CA LEU A 491 15.17 -16.23 -4.38
C LEU A 491 15.48 -16.23 -5.89
N ILE A 492 15.64 -17.45 -6.43
CA ILE A 492 15.67 -17.72 -7.87
C ILE A 492 14.49 -18.64 -8.18
N PHE A 493 13.64 -18.24 -9.11
CA PHE A 493 12.35 -18.89 -9.36
C PHE A 493 12.05 -18.96 -10.86
N PRO A 494 11.26 -19.94 -11.33
CA PRO A 494 10.90 -20.03 -12.73
C PRO A 494 9.89 -18.94 -13.10
N GLU A 495 9.88 -18.55 -14.37
CA GLU A 495 8.79 -17.77 -14.97
C GLU A 495 7.42 -18.42 -14.68
N GLY A 496 6.40 -17.58 -14.45
CA GLY A 496 5.06 -18.01 -14.06
C GLY A 496 4.80 -17.94 -12.54
N THR A 497 5.83 -17.73 -11.73
CA THR A 497 5.70 -17.56 -10.27
C THR A 497 5.00 -16.24 -9.93
N THR A 498 4.06 -16.28 -8.99
CA THR A 498 3.29 -15.14 -8.46
C THR A 498 3.75 -14.77 -7.05
N GLY A 499 3.37 -13.58 -6.59
CA GLY A 499 3.77 -13.04 -5.28
C GLY A 499 3.34 -13.87 -4.07
N ASP A 500 2.14 -14.45 -4.12
CA ASP A 500 1.59 -15.27 -3.03
C ASP A 500 2.39 -16.54 -2.79
N ALA A 501 3.01 -17.10 -3.84
CA ALA A 501 3.89 -18.26 -3.72
C ALA A 501 5.21 -17.94 -3.00
N ILE A 502 5.65 -16.67 -3.04
CA ILE A 502 6.88 -16.19 -2.40
C ILE A 502 6.64 -15.74 -0.96
N ASP A 503 5.47 -15.17 -0.68
CA ASP A 503 5.11 -14.54 0.60
C ASP A 503 5.33 -15.45 1.82
N ALA A 504 5.10 -16.76 1.70
CA ALA A 504 5.36 -17.72 2.78
C ALA A 504 6.83 -17.79 3.23
N LEU A 505 7.78 -17.34 2.40
CA LEU A 505 9.22 -17.34 2.72
C LEU A 505 9.61 -16.29 3.76
N ALA A 506 8.83 -15.21 3.86
CA ALA A 506 9.17 -14.08 4.74
C ALA A 506 8.39 -14.06 6.07
N ARG A 507 7.33 -14.88 6.19
CA ARG A 507 6.27 -14.65 7.18
C ARG A 507 6.63 -14.99 8.64
N ALA A 508 6.39 -13.99 9.48
CA ALA A 508 5.70 -14.07 10.78
C ALA A 508 4.33 -13.34 10.63
N PRO A 509 3.32 -13.52 11.53
CA PRO A 509 2.04 -12.81 11.40
C PRO A 509 2.20 -11.28 11.52
N GLY A 510 1.57 -10.45 10.67
CA GLY A 510 1.60 -8.99 10.86
C GLY A 510 1.18 -8.05 9.71
N HIS A 511 1.42 -8.39 8.44
CA HIS A 511 0.91 -7.73 7.19
C HIS A 511 1.44 -8.50 5.95
N GLY A 512 1.23 -8.00 4.72
CA GLY A 512 1.83 -8.57 3.50
C GLY A 512 3.35 -8.37 3.45
N THR A 513 4.09 -9.23 2.73
CA THR A 513 5.56 -9.16 2.62
C THR A 513 6.05 -8.00 1.73
N GLY A 514 5.22 -7.52 0.80
CA GLY A 514 5.51 -6.31 0.03
C GLY A 514 4.47 -6.00 -1.05
N HIS A 515 4.60 -4.84 -1.68
CA HIS A 515 3.72 -4.28 -2.71
C HIS A 515 4.53 -3.76 -3.90
N GLY A 516 3.88 -3.46 -5.03
CA GLY A 516 4.53 -2.81 -6.17
C GLY A 516 4.89 -1.35 -5.87
N LEU A 517 5.85 -0.78 -6.62
CA LEU A 517 6.22 0.64 -6.54
C LEU A 517 6.15 1.32 -7.91
N GLY A 518 5.54 2.51 -7.93
CA GLY A 518 5.50 3.39 -9.10
C GLY A 518 6.78 4.21 -9.28
N GLU A 519 7.06 4.62 -10.53
CA GLU A 519 8.14 5.57 -10.82
C GLU A 519 7.62 7.00 -10.70
N TYR A 520 8.11 7.72 -9.69
CA TYR A 520 7.61 9.05 -9.31
C TYR A 520 6.07 9.07 -9.32
N LEU A 521 5.48 8.09 -8.64
CA LEU A 521 4.05 7.77 -8.60
C LEU A 521 3.73 7.17 -7.22
N SER A 522 2.62 6.46 -7.06
CA SER A 522 2.27 5.87 -5.77
C SER A 522 3.34 4.89 -5.27
N VAL A 523 3.62 4.97 -3.97
CA VAL A 523 4.48 4.00 -3.28
C VAL A 523 3.83 2.61 -3.25
N HIS A 524 2.50 2.55 -3.24
CA HIS A 524 1.73 1.30 -3.34
C HIS A 524 1.14 1.18 -4.74
N GLU A 525 1.90 0.61 -5.66
CA GLU A 525 1.41 0.29 -7.00
C GLU A 525 0.72 -1.08 -7.03
N SER A 526 -0.42 -1.14 -7.69
CA SER A 526 -1.21 -2.37 -7.81
C SER A 526 -0.65 -3.33 -8.86
N GLN A 527 -1.38 -4.42 -9.16
CA GLN A 527 -1.03 -5.50 -10.10
C GLN A 527 0.07 -6.45 -9.63
N VAL A 528 1.16 -5.94 -9.06
CA VAL A 528 2.30 -6.73 -8.56
C VAL A 528 2.53 -6.49 -7.07
N GLY A 529 2.99 -7.51 -6.35
CA GLY A 529 3.31 -7.44 -4.93
C GLY A 529 3.64 -8.83 -4.39
N ILE A 530 4.04 -8.91 -3.12
CA ILE A 530 4.35 -10.16 -2.41
C ILE A 530 3.42 -10.25 -1.21
N ALA A 531 2.22 -10.79 -1.43
CA ALA A 531 1.27 -11.05 -0.35
C ALA A 531 0.30 -12.16 -0.74
N HIS A 532 -0.27 -12.84 0.26
CA HIS A 532 -1.43 -13.72 0.08
C HIS A 532 -2.70 -12.88 -0.09
N SER A 533 -2.81 -12.23 -1.25
CA SER A 533 -3.91 -11.34 -1.62
C SER A 533 -4.43 -11.70 -3.00
N ALA A 534 -5.75 -11.70 -3.15
CA ALA A 534 -6.42 -11.92 -4.44
C ALA A 534 -5.97 -10.91 -5.51
N ALA A 535 -5.47 -9.74 -5.09
CA ALA A 535 -4.90 -8.74 -5.99
C ALA A 535 -3.66 -9.25 -6.77
N TYR A 536 -2.96 -10.27 -6.28
CA TYR A 536 -1.70 -10.76 -6.85
C TYR A 536 -1.73 -12.19 -7.41
N PHE A 537 -2.76 -12.99 -7.07
CA PHE A 537 -2.85 -14.41 -7.48
C PHE A 537 -2.82 -14.63 -9.00
N GLY A 538 -3.16 -13.61 -9.80
CA GLY A 538 -3.21 -13.66 -11.27
C GLY A 538 -2.13 -12.86 -12.00
N THR A 539 -1.05 -12.46 -11.33
CA THR A 539 0.01 -11.66 -11.96
C THR A 539 1.38 -12.31 -11.76
N PRO A 540 1.84 -13.16 -12.70
CA PRO A 540 3.20 -13.69 -12.67
C PRO A 540 4.24 -12.57 -12.73
N PHE A 541 5.37 -12.75 -12.04
CA PHE A 541 6.48 -11.81 -12.11
C PHE A 541 7.09 -11.75 -13.51
N GLN A 542 7.44 -10.53 -13.93
CA GLN A 542 8.13 -10.25 -15.19
C GLN A 542 9.33 -9.35 -14.92
N PRO A 543 10.41 -9.45 -15.72
CA PRO A 543 11.53 -8.50 -15.65
C PRO A 543 11.03 -7.05 -15.72
N GLY A 544 11.53 -6.20 -14.83
CA GLY A 544 11.11 -4.79 -14.71
C GLY A 544 10.00 -4.53 -13.69
N HIS A 545 9.31 -5.57 -13.18
CA HIS A 545 8.49 -5.39 -11.98
C HIS A 545 9.36 -4.89 -10.82
N THR A 546 8.86 -3.88 -10.10
CA THR A 546 9.52 -3.28 -8.92
C THR A 546 8.61 -3.39 -7.71
N MET A 547 9.11 -3.89 -6.57
CA MET A 547 8.31 -4.16 -5.37
C MET A 547 9.12 -4.06 -4.06
N SER A 548 8.45 -3.81 -2.94
CA SER A 548 9.04 -3.90 -1.60
C SER A 548 9.22 -5.37 -1.15
N ASN A 549 10.12 -5.56 -0.20
CA ASN A 549 10.37 -6.79 0.56
C ASN A 549 10.62 -6.37 2.02
N GLU A 550 9.56 -6.40 2.83
CA GLU A 550 9.43 -5.68 4.09
C GLU A 550 8.88 -6.53 5.25
N PRO A 551 9.37 -7.76 5.50
CA PRO A 551 8.89 -8.53 6.64
C PRO A 551 9.04 -7.76 7.96
N GLY A 552 8.09 -7.99 8.86
CA GLY A 552 8.02 -7.33 10.15
C GLY A 552 7.61 -8.24 11.30
N TYR A 553 7.90 -7.77 12.51
CA TYR A 553 7.49 -8.35 13.78
C TYR A 553 7.14 -7.22 14.76
N TYR A 554 5.97 -7.31 15.38
CA TYR A 554 5.44 -6.25 16.25
C TYR A 554 5.03 -6.84 17.60
N GLU A 555 5.79 -6.53 18.65
CA GLU A 555 5.48 -6.92 20.02
C GLU A 555 4.68 -5.80 20.68
N GLU A 556 3.37 -6.01 20.87
CA GLU A 556 2.47 -5.00 21.43
C GLU A 556 3.03 -4.48 22.77
N ARG A 557 3.03 -3.16 22.95
CA ARG A 557 3.52 -2.48 24.18
C ARG A 557 5.01 -2.72 24.46
N SER A 558 5.81 -3.03 23.44
CA SER A 558 7.25 -3.23 23.61
C SER A 558 8.05 -2.60 22.48
N TYR A 559 8.15 -3.26 21.32
CA TYR A 559 8.90 -2.77 20.16
C TYR A 559 8.40 -3.42 18.88
N GLY A 560 8.71 -2.80 17.74
CA GLY A 560 8.56 -3.42 16.43
C GLY A 560 9.88 -3.46 15.68
N ILE A 561 9.93 -4.38 14.73
CA ILE A 561 11.05 -4.58 13.82
C ILE A 561 10.46 -4.75 12.42
N ARG A 562 10.96 -3.97 11.47
CA ARG A 562 10.77 -4.17 10.04
C ARG A 562 12.09 -3.93 9.32
N ILE A 563 12.34 -4.72 8.28
CA ILE A 563 13.51 -4.60 7.41
C ILE A 563 13.01 -4.64 5.97
N GLU A 564 13.15 -3.51 5.30
CA GLU A 564 12.55 -3.34 3.99
C GLU A 564 13.57 -2.96 2.94
N SER A 565 13.44 -3.53 1.75
CA SER A 565 14.16 -3.05 0.59
C SER A 565 13.35 -3.27 -0.67
N VAL A 566 13.62 -2.46 -1.68
CA VAL A 566 12.98 -2.58 -2.98
C VAL A 566 13.81 -3.46 -3.90
N LEU A 567 13.08 -4.34 -4.57
CA LEU A 567 13.55 -5.38 -5.45
C LEU A 567 13.02 -5.13 -6.87
N ILE A 568 13.88 -5.33 -7.86
CA ILE A 568 13.54 -5.33 -9.27
C ILE A 568 13.67 -6.76 -9.78
N VAL A 569 12.63 -7.29 -10.42
CA VAL A 569 12.68 -8.60 -11.06
C VAL A 569 13.59 -8.52 -12.28
N LYS A 570 14.48 -9.50 -12.41
CA LYS A 570 15.37 -9.66 -13.57
C LYS A 570 15.48 -11.11 -13.98
N GLU A 571 15.88 -11.32 -15.22
CA GLU A 571 16.29 -12.64 -15.69
C GLU A 571 17.63 -13.05 -15.05
N VAL A 572 17.75 -14.33 -14.70
CA VAL A 572 18.98 -14.91 -14.15
C VAL A 572 19.34 -16.19 -14.91
N LYS A 573 20.64 -16.40 -15.10
CA LYS A 573 21.16 -17.65 -15.67
C LYS A 573 21.37 -18.67 -14.57
N THR A 574 20.77 -19.84 -14.71
CA THR A 574 21.01 -20.96 -13.80
C THR A 574 22.23 -21.76 -14.26
N ARG A 575 22.85 -22.51 -13.35
CA ARG A 575 24.10 -23.25 -13.65
C ARG A 575 23.97 -24.25 -14.81
N ARG A 576 22.78 -24.77 -15.09
CA ARG A 576 22.55 -25.83 -16.08
C ARG A 576 21.36 -25.56 -17.01
N ASP A 577 20.81 -24.34 -17.00
CA ASP A 577 19.63 -23.97 -17.78
C ASP A 577 18.52 -25.04 -17.67
N PHE A 578 17.98 -25.21 -16.46
CA PHE A 578 17.01 -26.26 -16.17
C PHE A 578 15.70 -26.08 -16.95
N GLY A 579 15.53 -26.90 -18.00
CA GLY A 579 14.35 -26.94 -18.86
C GLY A 579 14.25 -25.77 -19.83
N ASP A 580 13.20 -25.75 -20.66
CA ASP A 580 12.98 -24.72 -21.67
C ASP A 580 12.29 -23.46 -21.09
N ARG A 581 12.54 -23.13 -19.81
CA ARG A 581 11.89 -22.02 -19.10
C ARG A 581 12.90 -20.95 -18.69
N ARG A 582 12.47 -19.69 -18.76
CA ARG A 582 13.23 -18.58 -18.19
C ARG A 582 13.22 -18.66 -16.67
N TRP A 583 14.34 -18.25 -16.08
CA TRP A 583 14.50 -18.15 -14.64
C TRP A 583 14.67 -16.69 -14.25
N LEU A 584 14.01 -16.32 -13.17
CA LEU A 584 13.95 -14.98 -12.65
C LEU A 584 14.57 -14.94 -11.25
N GLY A 585 14.97 -13.76 -10.83
CA GLY A 585 15.39 -13.44 -9.48
C GLY A 585 15.29 -11.94 -9.25
N PHE A 586 15.83 -11.48 -8.13
CA PHE A 586 15.73 -10.08 -7.74
C PHE A 586 17.07 -9.33 -7.83
N GLU A 587 16.98 -8.05 -8.15
CA GLU A 587 18.01 -7.05 -7.90
C GLU A 587 17.50 -6.10 -6.81
N ARG A 588 18.17 -6.09 -5.66
CA ARG A 588 17.87 -5.10 -4.63
C ARG A 588 18.51 -3.76 -4.94
N VAL A 589 17.69 -2.72 -5.04
CA VAL A 589 18.14 -1.35 -5.31
C VAL A 589 18.36 -0.53 -4.05
N THR A 590 17.74 -0.87 -2.92
CA THR A 590 17.95 -0.16 -1.66
C THR A 590 19.40 -0.24 -1.18
N MET A 591 20.00 0.94 -0.98
CA MET A 591 21.39 1.12 -0.55
C MET A 591 21.44 1.71 0.86
N VAL A 592 20.92 0.98 1.86
CA VAL A 592 21.00 1.36 3.27
C VAL A 592 21.52 0.18 4.08
N PRO A 593 22.67 0.30 4.79
CA PRO A 593 23.21 -0.80 5.58
C PRO A 593 22.22 -1.35 6.61
N ILE A 594 22.31 -2.66 6.87
CA ILE A 594 21.55 -3.33 7.94
C ILE A 594 22.44 -3.41 9.18
N GLN A 595 21.90 -2.96 10.33
CA GLN A 595 22.70 -2.80 11.54
C GLN A 595 23.11 -4.15 12.15
N THR A 596 24.41 -4.46 12.11
CA THR A 596 24.94 -5.78 12.50
C THR A 596 24.87 -6.08 14.00
N LYS A 597 24.84 -5.07 14.89
CA LYS A 597 24.74 -5.30 16.35
C LYS A 597 23.40 -5.90 16.79
N MET A 598 22.34 -5.70 16.00
CA MET A 598 21.03 -6.32 16.21
C MET A 598 21.01 -7.81 15.83
N VAL A 599 22.04 -8.31 15.13
CA VAL A 599 22.05 -9.68 14.60
C VAL A 599 22.57 -10.68 15.64
N ASP A 600 21.80 -11.73 15.86
CA ASP A 600 22.26 -12.96 16.51
C ASP A 600 22.87 -13.89 15.45
N TYR A 601 24.20 -13.80 15.30
CA TYR A 601 24.96 -14.60 14.34
C TYR A 601 24.90 -16.12 14.60
N SER A 602 24.42 -16.57 15.75
CA SER A 602 24.22 -18.01 16.00
C SER A 602 23.02 -18.58 15.23
N LEU A 603 22.04 -17.73 14.89
CA LEU A 603 20.85 -18.11 14.13
C LEU A 603 21.05 -18.06 12.62
N LEU A 604 22.10 -17.36 12.15
CA LEU A 604 22.40 -17.23 10.73
C LEU A 604 23.22 -18.39 10.18
N THR A 605 22.79 -18.90 9.03
CA THR A 605 23.54 -19.81 8.18
C THR A 605 24.79 -19.14 7.60
N PRO A 606 25.79 -19.90 7.12
CA PRO A 606 26.94 -19.33 6.41
C PRO A 606 26.56 -18.50 5.18
N HIS A 607 25.46 -18.84 4.51
CA HIS A 607 24.96 -18.09 3.36
C HIS A 607 24.44 -16.71 3.79
N GLU A 608 23.55 -16.66 4.79
CA GLU A 608 22.98 -15.41 5.29
C GLU A 608 24.04 -14.47 5.86
N LYS A 609 25.06 -15.02 6.56
CA LYS A 609 26.22 -14.23 7.02
C LYS A 609 26.97 -13.56 5.88
N ARG A 610 27.16 -14.28 4.77
CA ARG A 610 27.81 -13.73 3.57
C ARG A 610 26.91 -12.69 2.90
N TRP A 611 25.63 -12.97 2.75
CA TRP A 611 24.66 -12.03 2.19
C TRP A 611 24.69 -10.68 2.93
N LEU A 612 24.60 -10.70 4.27
CA LEU A 612 24.61 -9.48 5.09
C LEU A 612 25.91 -8.68 4.93
N ARG A 613 27.05 -9.38 4.99
CA ARG A 613 28.36 -8.76 4.79
C ARG A 613 28.46 -8.15 3.40
N ASP A 614 28.02 -8.86 2.37
CA ASP A 614 28.15 -8.41 0.98
C ASP A 614 27.18 -7.25 0.69
N HIS A 615 26.00 -7.23 1.30
CA HIS A 615 25.07 -6.10 1.28
C HIS A 615 25.67 -4.82 1.90
N ASN A 616 26.13 -4.89 3.15
CA ASN A 616 26.76 -3.73 3.82
C ASN A 616 28.05 -3.30 3.09
N ARG A 617 28.83 -4.31 2.63
CA ARG A 617 29.80 -4.30 1.52
C ARG A 617 29.48 -3.22 0.49
N LEU A 618 28.49 -3.56 -0.32
CA LEU A 618 28.06 -2.82 -1.47
C LEU A 618 27.55 -1.43 -1.10
N CYS A 619 26.80 -1.31 0.00
CA CYS A 619 26.32 0.00 0.49
C CYS A 619 27.49 0.93 0.79
N ALA A 620 28.50 0.47 1.54
CA ALA A 620 29.68 1.28 1.83
C ALA A 620 30.41 1.68 0.54
N GLU A 621 30.68 0.73 -0.35
CA GLU A 621 31.37 0.99 -1.63
C GLU A 621 30.65 2.05 -2.48
N LYS A 622 29.33 1.96 -2.60
CA LYS A 622 28.53 2.87 -3.44
C LYS A 622 28.31 4.24 -2.80
N LEU A 623 28.11 4.30 -1.48
CA LEU A 623 27.73 5.54 -0.78
C LEU A 623 28.92 6.39 -0.35
N LEU A 624 30.10 5.80 -0.13
CA LEU A 624 31.28 6.52 0.40
C LEU A 624 31.63 7.76 -0.43
N GLN A 625 31.53 7.67 -1.76
CA GLN A 625 31.81 8.79 -2.64
C GLN A 625 30.74 9.90 -2.53
N LEU A 626 29.47 9.54 -2.31
CA LEU A 626 28.35 10.47 -2.18
C LEU A 626 28.34 11.20 -0.83
N VAL A 627 28.96 10.62 0.20
CA VAL A 627 29.05 11.24 1.53
C VAL A 627 30.47 11.73 1.89
N LYS A 628 31.41 11.75 0.93
CA LYS A 628 32.84 12.07 1.18
C LYS A 628 33.10 13.38 1.92
N HIS A 629 32.17 14.34 1.84
CA HIS A 629 32.27 15.64 2.50
C HIS A 629 31.72 15.65 3.93
N ASP A 630 30.95 14.64 4.33
CA ASP A 630 30.51 14.42 5.70
C ASP A 630 31.42 13.38 6.37
N LYS A 631 32.45 13.86 7.07
CA LYS A 631 33.42 12.99 7.78
C LYS A 631 32.75 12.08 8.81
N ARG A 632 31.62 12.48 9.40
CA ARG A 632 30.87 11.68 10.37
C ARG A 632 30.18 10.52 9.64
N ALA A 633 29.51 10.78 8.53
CA ALA A 633 28.89 9.75 7.68
C ALA A 633 29.94 8.76 7.11
N VAL A 634 31.10 9.24 6.67
CA VAL A 634 32.19 8.37 6.18
C VAL A 634 32.69 7.41 7.26
N ARG A 635 32.91 7.89 8.49
CA ARG A 635 33.33 7.03 9.62
C ARG A 635 32.24 6.03 9.98
N TRP A 636 30.98 6.47 9.97
CA TRP A 636 29.83 5.64 10.26
C TRP A 636 29.70 4.50 9.22
N LEU A 637 29.70 4.81 7.93
CA LEU A 637 29.59 3.82 6.85
C LEU A 637 30.71 2.78 6.86
N LYS A 638 31.95 3.17 7.18
CA LYS A 638 33.08 2.23 7.26
C LYS A 638 32.97 1.26 8.44
N ARG A 639 32.17 1.60 9.46
CA ARG A 639 31.96 0.77 10.66
C ARG A 639 30.82 -0.23 10.48
N GLN A 640 29.75 0.18 9.80
CA GLN A 640 28.61 -0.70 9.49
C GLN A 640 29.01 -1.78 8.49
#